data_AF-A0A820F9L4-F1
#
_entry.id   AF-A0A820F9L4-F1
#
_cell.length_a   1.000
_cell.length_b   1.000
_cell.length_c   1.000
_cell.angle_alpha   90.00
_cell.angle_beta   90.00
_cell.angle_gamma   90.00
#
_symmetry.space_group_name_H-M   'P 1'
#
loop_
_entity.id
_entity.type
_entity.pdbx_description
1 polymer ?
#
loop_
_entity_poly.entity_id
_entity_poly.type
_entity_poly.pdbx_seq_one_letter_code
_entity_poly.pdbx_strand_id
1 'polypeptide(L)'
;MESNLTSSFLKIGDTVALYAEGTVCGFISTLGLVDDRCVVQPDSGDLQKPPKKFRDCLFRICPSHRYSAQTQYWNALKSSSNARDLKKLQLAADTEKRQNEEESRKQTGTIIKYGDTVAQLLHIKSNKYLTVNKRLPAFLEKNAMRVSLDNSGTEGSWFQIEPYYKLRAKGERVVVGDKVVLMPYSGGQPLHVSELELPDHPGSKEVNSHLQTSWKIVLFMSCREATNEVLKSGDIVRLFHAEQEKFLTCDNYRKKSVVFLRATGRVSATAATSSNALWEIEVVQQDPCRGGIGQWSSLFRFKHLATGQYLAAEVDNDQTFDATRQKLRGPPGTPVFALVPIPHGYDISSIFELDPTTITRNEEAVPWGSYVRLQHICTSTWVHSTNIKLDPDDDNVRFKIGCALTKEDREAFQIVHVSPDEVRDLDFANDAAQHFDMTVSKWEKVGAMNVHANDRKQVIMLLTDIVYFLACQENNGTDPFEIQILKPNRERQKLIREQNILKQLFRILRVLKPRLEQERSNVSSTNTSATRSDYHYHQYQSSAIVNSDSPMSSQQQDADVRYSTAFYQIKTICRLCYRTLKHCQQEYRKNQETIAKEFSFMQSQIGYDILAEDTITALLHNNKKLLEKHITEKEIDTFV
;
A
#
# COMPACT_ATOMS: atom_id res chain seq x y z
N MET A 1 0.73 -28.03 35.29
CA MET A 1 -0.49 -27.21 35.48
C MET A 1 -0.78 -26.52 34.17
N GLU A 2 -1.49 -27.22 33.29
CA GLU A 2 -1.98 -26.71 32.01
C GLU A 2 -3.18 -25.80 32.29
N SER A 3 -2.97 -24.49 32.38
CA SER A 3 -4.04 -23.54 32.59
C SER A 3 -4.68 -23.16 31.25
N ASN A 4 -5.86 -23.72 30.99
CA ASN A 4 -6.95 -23.15 30.18
C ASN A 4 -6.59 -22.52 28.82
N LEU A 5 -6.13 -23.33 27.86
CA LEU A 5 -6.45 -23.08 26.45
C LEU A 5 -7.90 -23.50 26.22
N THR A 6 -8.86 -22.62 26.54
CA THR A 6 -10.23 -22.83 26.10
C THR A 6 -10.21 -22.84 24.57
N SER A 7 -10.35 -24.02 23.97
CA SER A 7 -10.37 -24.21 22.52
C SER A 7 -11.45 -23.33 21.92
N SER A 8 -11.06 -22.20 21.32
CA SER A 8 -11.98 -21.27 20.71
C SER A 8 -12.37 -21.79 19.33
N PHE A 9 -13.67 -21.74 19.03
CA PHE A 9 -14.17 -22.06 17.70
C PHE A 9 -13.99 -20.87 16.76
N LEU A 10 -13.62 -21.18 15.52
CA LEU A 10 -13.47 -20.20 14.45
C LEU A 10 -14.82 -19.61 14.04
N LYS A 11 -14.89 -18.29 13.86
CA LYS A 11 -16.13 -17.57 13.52
C LYS A 11 -15.97 -16.68 12.29
N ILE A 12 -17.09 -16.41 11.64
CA ILE A 12 -17.18 -15.38 10.60
C ILE A 12 -16.86 -14.02 11.23
N GLY A 13 -15.97 -13.26 10.60
CA GLY A 13 -15.45 -11.98 11.06
C GLY A 13 -14.15 -12.06 11.87
N ASP A 14 -13.69 -13.26 12.24
CA ASP A 14 -12.38 -13.43 12.88
C ASP A 14 -11.26 -13.02 11.91
N THR A 15 -10.22 -12.41 12.45
CA THR A 15 -8.99 -12.11 11.70
C THR A 15 -7.94 -13.16 12.07
N VAL A 16 -7.41 -13.84 11.05
CA VAL A 16 -6.53 -14.99 11.17
C VAL A 16 -5.30 -14.85 10.26
N ALA A 17 -4.23 -15.56 10.61
CA ALA A 17 -3.12 -15.83 9.71
C ALA A 17 -3.12 -17.32 9.33
N LEU A 18 -2.75 -17.61 8.08
CA LEU A 18 -2.67 -18.98 7.57
C LEU A 18 -1.21 -19.38 7.46
N TYR A 19 -0.81 -20.41 8.20
CA TYR A 19 0.55 -20.94 8.20
C TYR A 19 0.59 -22.28 7.45
N ALA A 20 1.35 -22.34 6.36
CA ALA A 20 1.60 -23.57 5.63
C ALA A 20 2.51 -24.49 6.46
N GLU A 21 2.17 -25.77 6.50
CA GLU A 21 3.01 -26.84 7.03
C GLU A 21 3.14 -27.94 5.97
N GLY A 22 4.38 -28.38 5.69
CA GLY A 22 4.63 -29.38 4.67
C GLY A 22 6.06 -29.28 4.13
N THR A 23 6.21 -29.34 2.82
CA THR A 23 7.49 -29.16 2.12
C THR A 23 8.01 -27.73 2.24
N VAL A 24 7.09 -26.76 2.18
CA VAL A 24 7.34 -25.34 2.40
C VAL A 24 6.52 -24.89 3.61
N CYS A 25 7.19 -24.34 4.62
CA CYS A 25 6.57 -23.82 5.83
C CYS A 25 6.62 -22.29 5.84
N GLY A 26 5.56 -21.62 6.28
CA GLY A 26 5.53 -20.15 6.36
C GLY A 26 4.12 -19.57 6.27
N PHE A 27 3.98 -18.28 6.57
CA PHE A 27 2.70 -17.59 6.45
C PHE A 27 2.40 -17.20 5.00
N ILE A 28 1.12 -17.27 4.60
CA ILE A 28 0.66 -16.62 3.36
C ILE A 28 0.82 -15.11 3.52
N SER A 29 1.44 -14.47 2.54
CA SER A 29 1.58 -13.03 2.44
C SER A 29 1.38 -12.54 1.00
N THR A 30 1.48 -11.23 0.79
CA THR A 30 1.28 -10.56 -0.49
C THR A 30 2.49 -9.69 -0.81
N LEU A 31 2.75 -9.49 -2.11
CA LEU A 31 3.87 -8.67 -2.58
C LEU A 31 3.53 -7.16 -2.61
N GLY A 32 2.62 -6.72 -1.74
CA GLY A 32 2.09 -5.36 -1.71
C GLY A 32 0.65 -5.23 -2.19
N LEU A 33 0.24 -4.01 -2.55
CA LEU A 33 -1.09 -3.64 -3.05
C LEU A 33 -1.15 -3.60 -4.58
N VAL A 34 -0.01 -3.37 -5.25
CA VAL A 34 0.10 -3.30 -6.71
C VAL A 34 0.15 -4.71 -7.33
N ASP A 35 0.90 -5.62 -6.70
CA ASP A 35 1.02 -7.00 -7.14
C ASP A 35 -0.11 -7.85 -6.53
N ASP A 36 -0.81 -8.61 -7.36
CA ASP A 36 -1.95 -9.44 -6.96
C ASP A 36 -1.56 -10.88 -6.59
N ARG A 37 -0.27 -11.23 -6.66
CA ARG A 37 0.24 -12.57 -6.31
C ARG A 37 0.28 -12.78 -4.80
N CYS A 38 -0.07 -14.00 -4.40
CA CYS A 38 0.10 -14.49 -3.05
C CYS A 38 1.35 -15.37 -2.96
N VAL A 39 2.11 -15.21 -1.88
CA VAL A 39 3.39 -15.90 -1.68
C VAL A 39 3.52 -16.44 -0.27
N VAL A 40 4.42 -17.39 -0.10
CA VAL A 40 4.93 -17.80 1.21
C VAL A 40 6.42 -17.52 1.26
N GLN A 41 6.88 -16.90 2.35
CA GLN A 41 8.31 -16.65 2.60
C GLN A 41 8.77 -17.45 3.82
N PRO A 42 9.45 -18.59 3.62
CA PRO A 42 9.84 -19.47 4.72
C PRO A 42 10.78 -18.83 5.73
N ASP A 43 11.75 -18.04 5.24
CA ASP A 43 12.79 -17.43 6.08
C ASP A 43 12.30 -16.17 6.81
N SER A 44 11.10 -15.68 6.51
CA SER A 44 10.58 -14.43 7.06
C SER A 44 10.06 -14.57 8.50
N GLY A 45 9.66 -15.77 8.92
CA GLY A 45 9.19 -16.03 10.29
C GLY A 45 8.40 -17.33 10.44
N ASP A 46 8.20 -17.74 11.69
CA ASP A 46 7.48 -18.94 12.09
C ASP A 46 6.42 -18.63 13.17
N LEU A 47 5.78 -19.68 13.71
CA LEU A 47 4.73 -19.55 14.74
C LEU A 47 5.25 -18.98 16.08
N GLN A 48 6.54 -19.05 16.38
CA GLN A 48 7.13 -18.50 17.60
C GLN A 48 7.69 -17.09 17.38
N LYS A 49 8.17 -16.83 16.17
CA LYS A 49 8.75 -15.57 15.73
C LYS A 49 8.03 -15.11 14.47
N PRO A 50 6.87 -14.45 14.61
CA PRO A 50 6.11 -13.98 13.46
C PRO A 50 6.95 -13.00 12.62
N PRO A 51 6.70 -12.92 11.31
CA PRO A 51 7.38 -12.00 10.42
C PRO A 51 7.31 -10.55 10.88
N LYS A 52 8.36 -9.76 10.59
CA LYS A 52 8.36 -8.31 10.85
C LYS A 52 7.17 -7.59 10.20
N LYS A 53 6.72 -8.06 9.04
CA LYS A 53 5.54 -7.52 8.33
C LYS A 53 4.30 -8.40 8.52
N PHE A 54 4.01 -8.81 9.75
CA PHE A 54 2.90 -9.73 10.04
C PHE A 54 1.53 -9.23 9.57
N ARG A 55 1.31 -7.91 9.50
CA ARG A 55 0.11 -7.28 8.92
C ARG A 55 -0.18 -7.74 7.48
N ASP A 56 0.86 -8.06 6.71
CA ASP A 56 0.77 -8.54 5.33
C ASP A 56 0.33 -10.02 5.26
N CYS A 57 0.13 -10.67 6.41
CA CYS A 57 -0.26 -12.08 6.52
C CYS A 57 -1.70 -12.26 7.06
N LEU A 58 -2.41 -11.16 7.35
CA LEU A 58 -3.70 -11.18 8.03
C LEU A 58 -4.86 -11.25 7.05
N PHE A 59 -5.76 -12.21 7.28
CA PHE A 59 -6.99 -12.42 6.52
C PHE A 59 -8.20 -12.38 7.46
N ARG A 60 -9.24 -11.67 7.06
CA ARG A 60 -10.56 -11.74 7.69
C ARG A 60 -11.38 -12.83 7.01
N ILE A 61 -12.01 -13.66 7.81
CA ILE A 61 -12.98 -14.63 7.30
C ILE A 61 -14.31 -13.92 7.08
N CYS A 62 -14.74 -13.85 5.83
CA CYS A 62 -16.00 -13.27 5.41
C CYS A 62 -16.98 -14.37 4.97
N PRO A 63 -18.30 -14.14 5.04
CA PRO A 63 -19.28 -15.04 4.46
C PRO A 63 -19.25 -14.99 2.92
N SER A 64 -19.94 -15.92 2.27
CA SER A 64 -20.16 -15.85 0.81
C SER A 64 -20.85 -14.57 0.38
N HIS A 65 -20.27 -13.90 -0.61
CA HIS A 65 -20.98 -12.91 -1.39
C HIS A 65 -21.58 -13.52 -2.66
N ARG A 66 -22.66 -12.90 -3.14
CA ARG A 66 -23.25 -13.17 -4.45
C ARG A 66 -22.59 -12.28 -5.51
N TYR A 67 -22.31 -12.85 -6.68
CA TYR A 67 -21.56 -12.18 -7.76
C TYR A 67 -22.30 -12.14 -9.09
N SER A 68 -23.60 -12.42 -9.08
CA SER A 68 -24.38 -12.65 -10.30
C SER A 68 -24.56 -11.37 -11.11
N ALA A 69 -24.97 -10.28 -10.47
CA ALA A 69 -25.19 -8.99 -11.13
C ALA A 69 -23.85 -8.33 -11.50
N GLN A 70 -22.84 -8.42 -10.63
CA GLN A 70 -21.49 -7.91 -10.92
C GLN A 70 -20.88 -8.60 -12.14
N THR A 71 -21.01 -9.91 -12.25
CA THR A 71 -20.49 -10.67 -13.40
C THR A 71 -21.17 -10.23 -14.71
N GLN A 72 -22.48 -10.02 -14.69
CA GLN A 72 -23.22 -9.54 -15.87
C GLN A 72 -22.77 -8.13 -16.28
N TYR A 73 -22.59 -7.22 -15.32
CA TYR A 73 -22.10 -5.87 -15.58
C TYR A 73 -20.71 -5.87 -16.23
N TRP A 74 -19.76 -6.62 -15.67
CA TRP A 74 -18.40 -6.71 -16.20
C TRP A 74 -18.35 -7.34 -17.60
N ASN A 75 -19.19 -8.34 -17.86
CA ASN A 75 -19.29 -8.93 -19.19
C ASN A 75 -19.87 -7.92 -20.19
N ALA A 76 -20.89 -7.17 -19.81
CA ALA A 76 -21.49 -6.12 -20.66
C ALA A 76 -20.52 -4.98 -20.96
N LEU A 77 -19.66 -4.61 -20.00
CA LEU A 77 -18.60 -3.62 -20.20
C LEU A 77 -17.58 -4.09 -21.26
N LYS A 78 -17.23 -5.38 -21.24
CA LYS A 78 -16.31 -6.00 -22.21
C LYS A 78 -16.92 -6.16 -23.60
N SER A 79 -18.24 -6.36 -23.70
CA SER A 79 -18.94 -6.58 -24.97
C SER A 79 -19.48 -5.30 -25.61
N SER A 80 -19.10 -4.10 -25.11
CA SER A 80 -19.54 -2.80 -25.64
C SER A 80 -21.07 -2.68 -25.79
N SER A 81 -21.81 -3.04 -24.74
CA SER A 81 -23.27 -2.98 -24.71
C SER A 81 -23.83 -1.54 -24.64
N ASN A 82 -25.11 -1.35 -25.01
CA ASN A 82 -25.79 -0.05 -24.98
C ASN A 82 -25.67 0.69 -23.64
N ALA A 83 -25.40 2.00 -23.68
CA ALA A 83 -25.16 2.83 -22.49
C ALA A 83 -26.33 2.86 -21.47
N ARG A 84 -27.58 2.73 -21.93
CA ARG A 84 -28.75 2.68 -21.04
C ARG A 84 -28.83 1.35 -20.27
N ASP A 85 -28.51 0.25 -20.93
CA ASP A 85 -28.53 -1.08 -20.32
C ASP A 85 -27.33 -1.24 -19.37
N LEU A 86 -26.18 -0.66 -19.73
CA LEU A 86 -25.00 -0.62 -18.87
C LEU A 86 -25.27 0.09 -17.54
N LYS A 87 -25.98 1.23 -17.55
CA LYS A 87 -26.38 1.96 -16.33
C LYS A 87 -27.32 1.14 -15.43
N LYS A 88 -28.27 0.40 -16.04
CA LYS A 88 -29.17 -0.49 -15.27
C LYS A 88 -28.40 -1.64 -14.62
N LEU A 89 -27.48 -2.26 -15.36
CA LEU A 89 -26.62 -3.33 -14.86
C LEU A 89 -25.69 -2.83 -13.75
N GLN A 90 -25.16 -1.61 -13.88
CA GLN A 90 -24.37 -0.97 -12.84
C GLN A 90 -25.17 -0.81 -11.54
N LEU A 91 -26.39 -0.25 -11.62
CA LEU A 91 -27.25 -0.09 -10.44
C LEU A 91 -27.61 -1.43 -9.78
N ALA A 92 -27.82 -2.48 -10.58
CA ALA A 92 -28.06 -3.83 -10.07
C ALA A 92 -26.82 -4.39 -9.34
N ALA A 93 -25.63 -4.22 -9.92
CA ALA A 93 -24.37 -4.63 -9.30
C ALA A 93 -24.09 -3.89 -7.98
N ASP A 94 -24.35 -2.58 -7.93
CA ASP A 94 -24.20 -1.76 -6.72
C ASP A 94 -25.20 -2.17 -5.63
N THR A 95 -26.42 -2.55 -6.02
CA THR A 95 -27.44 -3.04 -5.10
C THR A 95 -27.10 -4.42 -4.54
N GLU A 96 -26.58 -5.32 -5.38
CA GLU A 96 -26.04 -6.63 -4.95
C GLU A 96 -24.87 -6.44 -3.96
N LYS A 97 -23.93 -5.52 -4.24
CA LYS A 97 -22.81 -5.19 -3.34
C LYS A 97 -23.30 -4.73 -1.96
N ARG A 98 -24.27 -3.81 -1.92
CA ARG A 98 -24.85 -3.32 -0.66
C ARG A 98 -25.55 -4.43 0.14
N GLN A 99 -26.29 -5.30 -0.55
CA GLN A 99 -26.96 -6.43 0.08
C GLN A 99 -25.95 -7.44 0.67
N ASN A 100 -24.87 -7.73 -0.06
CA ASN A 100 -23.79 -8.59 0.43
C ASN A 100 -23.17 -8.03 1.73
N GLU A 101 -22.91 -6.72 1.78
CA GLU A 101 -22.38 -6.08 2.99
C GLU A 101 -23.34 -6.15 4.19
N GLU A 102 -24.66 -6.01 3.94
CA GLU A 102 -25.68 -6.15 4.98
C GLU A 102 -25.82 -7.59 5.49
N GLU A 103 -25.84 -8.58 4.59
CA GLU A 103 -25.87 -10.00 4.95
C GLU A 103 -24.59 -10.39 5.70
N SER A 104 -23.43 -9.85 5.29
CA SER A 104 -22.14 -10.08 5.94
C SER A 104 -22.11 -9.58 7.38
N ARG A 105 -22.65 -8.38 7.62
CA ARG A 105 -22.81 -7.84 8.99
C ARG A 105 -23.68 -8.74 9.85
N LYS A 106 -24.77 -9.30 9.31
CA LYS A 106 -25.68 -10.18 10.06
C LYS A 106 -25.06 -11.55 10.41
N GLN A 107 -24.18 -12.06 9.56
CA GLN A 107 -23.56 -13.38 9.75
C GLN A 107 -22.28 -13.33 10.61
N THR A 108 -21.72 -12.14 10.85
CA THR A 108 -20.59 -11.94 11.75
C THR A 108 -20.83 -12.58 13.13
N GLY A 109 -19.87 -13.37 13.60
CA GLY A 109 -19.95 -14.10 14.88
C GLY A 109 -20.49 -15.52 14.79
N THR A 110 -20.98 -15.95 13.61
CA THR A 110 -21.42 -17.34 13.38
C THR A 110 -20.23 -18.29 13.37
N ILE A 111 -20.35 -19.43 14.05
CA ILE A 111 -19.30 -20.45 14.12
C ILE A 111 -19.22 -21.21 12.79
N ILE A 112 -18.01 -21.39 12.28
CA ILE A 112 -17.73 -22.13 11.04
C ILE A 112 -17.66 -23.63 11.32
N LYS A 113 -18.22 -24.43 10.41
CA LYS A 113 -18.13 -25.90 10.46
C LYS A 113 -17.35 -26.45 9.27
N TYR A 114 -16.73 -27.60 9.48
CA TYR A 114 -16.05 -28.34 8.42
C TYR A 114 -17.02 -28.73 7.32
N GLY A 115 -16.64 -28.48 6.07
CA GLY A 115 -17.48 -28.80 4.92
C GLY A 115 -18.60 -27.80 4.64
N ASP A 116 -18.83 -26.78 5.48
CA ASP A 116 -19.72 -25.67 5.11
C ASP A 116 -19.09 -24.85 3.99
N THR A 117 -19.92 -24.41 3.06
CA THR A 117 -19.46 -24.11 1.70
C THR A 117 -18.74 -22.78 1.53
N VAL A 118 -18.73 -21.86 2.50
CA VAL A 118 -18.26 -20.50 2.14
C VAL A 118 -17.64 -19.66 3.24
N ALA A 119 -16.34 -19.84 3.41
CA ALA A 119 -15.46 -18.80 3.89
C ALA A 119 -14.83 -18.08 2.69
N GLN A 120 -14.93 -16.77 2.65
CA GLN A 120 -14.10 -15.91 1.82
C GLN A 120 -12.96 -15.37 2.67
N LEU A 121 -11.77 -15.31 2.10
CA LEU A 121 -10.58 -14.79 2.79
C LEU A 121 -10.29 -13.38 2.26
N LEU A 122 -10.64 -12.37 3.04
CA LEU A 122 -10.36 -10.97 2.74
C LEU A 122 -9.02 -10.57 3.35
N HIS A 123 -8.03 -10.24 2.54
CA HIS A 123 -6.74 -9.76 3.02
C HIS A 123 -6.90 -8.37 3.67
N ILE A 124 -6.48 -8.24 4.93
CA ILE A 124 -6.73 -7.02 5.75
C ILE A 124 -6.06 -5.78 5.14
N LYS A 125 -4.80 -5.91 4.75
CA LYS A 125 -4.01 -4.76 4.27
C LYS A 125 -4.47 -4.27 2.92
N SER A 126 -4.63 -5.16 1.93
CA SER A 126 -5.03 -4.77 0.57
C SER A 126 -6.53 -4.61 0.39
N ASN A 127 -7.35 -5.16 1.30
CA ASN A 127 -8.80 -5.22 1.18
C ASN A 127 -9.28 -5.94 -0.09
N LYS A 128 -8.54 -6.98 -0.48
CA LYS A 128 -8.83 -7.81 -1.66
C LYS A 128 -9.10 -9.25 -1.22
N TYR A 129 -9.95 -9.95 -1.95
CA TYR A 129 -10.31 -11.34 -1.69
C TYR A 129 -9.34 -12.29 -2.36
N LEU A 130 -8.87 -13.29 -1.61
CA LEU A 130 -8.15 -14.42 -2.17
C LEU A 130 -9.05 -15.15 -3.16
N THR A 131 -8.56 -15.40 -4.37
CA THR A 131 -9.38 -15.91 -5.47
C THR A 131 -8.60 -16.92 -6.31
N VAL A 132 -9.21 -18.07 -6.59
CA VAL A 132 -8.67 -19.07 -7.52
C VAL A 132 -9.28 -18.86 -8.91
N ASN A 133 -8.44 -18.63 -9.91
CA ASN A 133 -8.87 -18.47 -11.29
C ASN A 133 -8.67 -19.77 -12.09
N LYS A 134 -9.75 -20.52 -12.27
CA LYS A 134 -9.76 -21.77 -13.04
C LYS A 134 -9.45 -21.65 -14.54
N ARG A 135 -9.49 -20.42 -15.10
CA ARG A 135 -9.26 -20.19 -16.54
C ARG A 135 -7.80 -19.88 -16.86
N LEU A 136 -6.99 -19.56 -15.85
CA LEU A 136 -5.59 -19.15 -16.05
C LEU A 136 -4.66 -20.11 -15.30
N PRO A 137 -3.59 -20.59 -15.96
CA PRO A 137 -2.55 -21.35 -15.27
C PRO A 137 -1.75 -20.43 -14.32
N ALA A 138 -1.17 -21.04 -13.28
CA ALA A 138 -0.24 -20.37 -12.38
C ALA A 138 1.00 -19.84 -13.14
N PHE A 139 1.74 -18.94 -12.49
CA PHE A 139 2.85 -18.26 -13.13
C PHE A 139 4.03 -19.21 -13.35
N LEU A 140 4.38 -20.02 -12.34
CA LEU A 140 5.48 -20.97 -12.40
C LEU A 140 4.98 -22.36 -12.81
N GLU A 141 4.03 -22.94 -12.06
CA GLU A 141 3.50 -24.29 -12.30
C GLU A 141 2.34 -24.29 -13.31
N LYS A 142 2.61 -24.65 -14.57
CA LYS A 142 1.61 -24.57 -15.65
C LYS A 142 0.42 -25.53 -15.50
N ASN A 143 0.58 -26.58 -14.70
CA ASN A 143 -0.46 -27.55 -14.33
C ASN A 143 -1.33 -27.08 -13.15
N ALA A 144 -0.93 -26.04 -12.42
CA ALA A 144 -1.67 -25.49 -11.31
C ALA A 144 -2.59 -24.34 -11.75
N MET A 145 -3.70 -24.14 -11.03
CA MET A 145 -4.56 -22.97 -11.22
C MET A 145 -3.98 -21.74 -10.53
N ARG A 146 -4.16 -20.58 -11.14
CA ARG A 146 -3.66 -19.30 -10.59
C ARG A 146 -4.45 -18.89 -9.35
N VAL A 147 -3.73 -18.44 -8.34
CA VAL A 147 -4.29 -17.77 -7.16
C VAL A 147 -3.87 -16.30 -7.20
N SER A 148 -4.84 -15.40 -7.00
CA SER A 148 -4.59 -13.96 -6.98
C SER A 148 -5.54 -13.23 -6.05
N LEU A 149 -5.22 -11.97 -5.75
CA LEU A 149 -6.06 -11.07 -4.97
C LEU A 149 -6.99 -10.24 -5.86
N ASP A 150 -8.29 -10.40 -5.69
CA ASP A 150 -9.31 -9.67 -6.46
C ASP A 150 -9.99 -8.58 -5.60
N ASN A 151 -10.22 -7.40 -6.17
CA ASN A 151 -10.77 -6.25 -5.43
C ASN A 151 -12.21 -6.45 -4.95
N SER A 152 -13.04 -7.12 -5.76
CA SER A 152 -14.47 -7.33 -5.45
C SER A 152 -14.75 -8.78 -5.05
N GLY A 153 -13.82 -9.70 -5.35
CA GLY A 153 -14.02 -11.13 -5.26
C GLY A 153 -14.85 -11.66 -6.42
N THR A 154 -14.83 -12.97 -6.60
CA THR A 154 -15.59 -13.69 -7.63
C THR A 154 -16.10 -15.02 -7.08
N GLU A 155 -16.79 -15.82 -7.89
CA GLU A 155 -17.14 -17.20 -7.55
C GLU A 155 -15.90 -18.07 -7.24
N GLY A 156 -14.71 -17.65 -7.71
CA GLY A 156 -13.42 -18.27 -7.38
C GLY A 156 -12.90 -17.96 -5.98
N SER A 157 -13.54 -17.05 -5.25
CA SER A 157 -13.17 -16.65 -3.89
C SER A 157 -13.88 -17.48 -2.81
N TRP A 158 -14.74 -18.42 -3.19
CA TRP A 158 -15.43 -19.31 -2.27
C TRP A 158 -14.55 -20.49 -1.89
N PHE A 159 -14.26 -20.63 -0.59
CA PHE A 159 -13.52 -21.76 -0.05
C PHE A 159 -14.35 -22.57 0.93
N GLN A 160 -14.24 -23.89 0.81
CA GLN A 160 -14.71 -24.87 1.77
C GLN A 160 -13.53 -25.29 2.66
N ILE A 161 -13.72 -25.21 3.97
CA ILE A 161 -12.71 -25.64 4.95
C ILE A 161 -12.93 -27.12 5.25
N GLU A 162 -11.95 -27.94 4.89
CA GLU A 162 -11.96 -29.39 5.18
C GLU A 162 -10.89 -29.73 6.22
N PRO A 163 -11.12 -30.74 7.08
CA PRO A 163 -10.13 -31.14 8.07
C PRO A 163 -8.98 -31.87 7.38
N TYR A 164 -7.73 -31.54 7.72
CA TYR A 164 -6.56 -32.24 7.16
C TYR A 164 -6.44 -33.67 7.71
N TYR A 165 -6.66 -33.83 9.02
CA TYR A 165 -6.70 -35.14 9.66
C TYR A 165 -8.13 -35.65 9.77
N LYS A 166 -8.31 -36.97 9.66
CA LYS A 166 -9.62 -37.66 9.82
C LYS A 166 -10.15 -37.70 11.27
N LEU A 167 -9.65 -36.82 12.14
CA LEU A 167 -10.08 -36.69 13.54
C LEU A 167 -11.39 -35.91 13.70
N ARG A 168 -11.79 -35.18 12.66
CA ARG A 168 -13.00 -34.36 12.60
C ARG A 168 -13.81 -34.75 11.38
N ALA A 169 -15.14 -34.76 11.50
CA ALA A 169 -16.04 -35.01 10.38
C ALA A 169 -16.65 -33.71 9.81
N LYS A 170 -17.19 -33.79 8.58
CA LYS A 170 -18.00 -32.70 8.00
C LYS A 170 -19.20 -32.39 8.92
N GLY A 171 -19.47 -31.11 9.15
CA GLY A 171 -20.48 -30.59 10.06
C GLY A 171 -20.00 -30.30 11.48
N GLU A 172 -18.79 -30.77 11.87
CA GLU A 172 -18.19 -30.40 13.16
C GLU A 172 -17.66 -28.96 13.15
N ARG A 173 -17.57 -28.33 14.31
CA ARG A 173 -17.09 -26.94 14.47
C ARG A 173 -15.58 -26.89 14.27
N VAL A 174 -15.10 -25.92 13.51
CA VAL A 174 -13.67 -25.71 13.28
C VAL A 174 -13.05 -25.10 14.54
N VAL A 175 -12.00 -25.75 15.06
CA VAL A 175 -11.25 -25.26 16.23
C VAL A 175 -10.04 -24.46 15.76
N VAL A 176 -9.78 -23.32 16.40
CA VAL A 176 -8.58 -22.52 16.12
C VAL A 176 -7.33 -23.34 16.43
N GLY A 177 -6.35 -23.31 15.52
CA GLY A 177 -5.12 -24.10 15.62
C GLY A 177 -5.20 -25.48 14.95
N ASP A 178 -6.39 -25.92 14.52
CA ASP A 178 -6.53 -27.12 13.71
C ASP A 178 -5.81 -26.96 12.35
N LYS A 179 -5.34 -28.09 11.83
CA LYS A 179 -4.81 -28.19 10.47
C LYS A 179 -5.95 -28.44 9.50
N VAL A 180 -6.06 -27.59 8.49
CA VAL A 180 -7.14 -27.61 7.52
C VAL A 180 -6.61 -27.67 6.09
N VAL A 181 -7.50 -28.03 5.17
CA VAL A 181 -7.33 -27.90 3.73
C VAL A 181 -8.34 -26.88 3.24
N LEU A 182 -7.87 -25.91 2.45
CA LEU A 182 -8.71 -24.89 1.83
C LEU A 182 -9.06 -25.33 0.41
N MET A 183 -10.29 -25.78 0.21
CA MET A 183 -10.79 -26.27 -1.08
C MET A 183 -11.57 -25.16 -1.78
N PRO A 184 -11.12 -24.64 -2.94
CA PRO A 184 -11.94 -23.71 -3.70
C PRO A 184 -13.18 -24.43 -4.24
N TYR A 185 -14.34 -23.79 -4.11
CA TYR A 185 -15.59 -24.34 -4.61
C TYR A 185 -15.57 -24.47 -6.14
N SER A 186 -14.87 -23.55 -6.81
CA SER A 186 -14.62 -23.60 -8.25
C SER A 186 -13.26 -24.23 -8.53
N GLY A 187 -13.24 -25.43 -9.12
CA GLY A 187 -12.01 -26.06 -9.62
C GLY A 187 -11.52 -27.31 -8.87
N GLY A 188 -12.01 -27.57 -7.65
CA GLY A 188 -11.85 -28.88 -6.99
C GLY A 188 -10.44 -29.28 -6.55
N GLN A 189 -9.41 -28.45 -6.77
CA GLN A 189 -8.04 -28.69 -6.29
C GLN A 189 -7.71 -27.76 -5.10
N PRO A 190 -7.11 -28.24 -4.02
CA PRO A 190 -6.80 -27.45 -2.83
C PRO A 190 -5.82 -26.30 -3.10
N LEU A 191 -5.82 -25.32 -2.18
CA LEU A 191 -4.78 -24.30 -2.10
C LEU A 191 -3.43 -24.94 -1.72
N HIS A 192 -2.39 -24.59 -2.46
CA HIS A 192 -1.06 -25.19 -2.43
C HIS A 192 0.05 -24.13 -2.39
N VAL A 193 1.19 -24.48 -1.79
CA VAL A 193 2.43 -23.70 -1.87
C VAL A 193 3.42 -24.45 -2.73
N SER A 194 3.83 -23.85 -3.84
CA SER A 194 4.85 -24.41 -4.74
C SER A 194 6.23 -24.39 -4.09
N GLU A 195 7.10 -25.33 -4.48
CA GLU A 195 8.53 -25.31 -4.10
C GLU A 195 9.34 -24.34 -4.98
N LEU A 196 8.74 -23.84 -6.07
CA LEU A 196 9.39 -22.93 -7.01
C LEU A 196 9.42 -21.50 -6.46
N GLU A 197 10.56 -20.85 -6.69
CA GLU A 197 10.82 -19.49 -6.25
C GLU A 197 10.52 -18.47 -7.36
N LEU A 198 9.96 -17.33 -6.97
CA LEU A 198 9.71 -16.23 -7.89
C LEU A 198 11.04 -15.58 -8.34
N PRO A 199 11.32 -15.48 -9.65
CA PRO A 199 12.57 -14.89 -10.15
C PRO A 199 12.78 -13.42 -9.77
N ASP A 200 11.69 -12.69 -9.57
CA ASP A 200 11.69 -11.26 -9.24
C ASP A 200 11.64 -10.99 -7.74
N HIS A 201 11.29 -12.00 -6.93
CA HIS A 201 11.23 -11.93 -5.47
C HIS A 201 11.92 -13.15 -4.83
N PRO A 202 13.27 -13.11 -4.69
CA PRO A 202 14.01 -14.19 -4.07
C PRO A 202 13.51 -14.50 -2.64
N GLY A 203 13.54 -15.77 -2.26
CA GLY A 203 12.99 -16.33 -1.02
C GLY A 203 11.47 -16.49 -1.01
N SER A 204 10.75 -16.01 -2.05
CA SER A 204 9.29 -16.04 -2.09
C SER A 204 8.80 -17.18 -2.98
N LYS A 205 7.97 -18.05 -2.39
CA LYS A 205 7.37 -19.21 -3.05
C LYS A 205 5.95 -18.90 -3.52
N GLU A 206 5.58 -19.32 -4.73
CA GLU A 206 4.25 -19.05 -5.30
C GLU A 206 3.16 -19.86 -4.58
N VAL A 207 2.06 -19.21 -4.20
CA VAL A 207 0.83 -19.89 -3.80
C VAL A 207 -0.04 -20.13 -5.03
N ASN A 208 -0.43 -21.38 -5.25
CA ASN A 208 -1.27 -21.78 -6.38
C ASN A 208 -2.36 -22.78 -5.91
N SER A 209 -3.10 -23.38 -6.84
CA SER A 209 -4.09 -24.41 -6.52
C SER A 209 -3.81 -25.68 -7.32
N HIS A 210 -3.36 -26.73 -6.61
CA HIS A 210 -2.90 -27.99 -7.17
C HIS A 210 -2.91 -29.10 -6.09
N LEU A 211 -1.78 -29.39 -5.42
CA LEU A 211 -1.67 -30.47 -4.44
C LEU A 211 -2.11 -30.06 -3.03
N GLN A 212 -2.53 -31.04 -2.24
CA GLN A 212 -2.96 -30.80 -0.86
C GLN A 212 -1.81 -30.29 0.01
N THR A 213 -1.99 -29.10 0.59
CA THR A 213 -1.10 -28.50 1.60
C THR A 213 -1.86 -28.37 2.91
N SER A 214 -1.18 -28.61 4.03
CA SER A 214 -1.76 -28.41 5.36
C SER A 214 -1.64 -26.94 5.75
N TRP A 215 -2.77 -26.33 6.12
CA TRP A 215 -2.84 -24.95 6.58
C TRP A 215 -3.25 -24.93 8.05
N LYS A 216 -2.38 -24.40 8.91
CA LYS A 216 -2.72 -24.14 10.31
C LYS A 216 -3.34 -22.76 10.43
N ILE A 217 -4.56 -22.70 10.98
CA ILE A 217 -5.26 -21.43 11.22
C ILE A 217 -4.79 -20.85 12.55
N VAL A 218 -4.17 -19.68 12.51
CA VAL A 218 -3.70 -18.94 13.69
C VAL A 218 -4.62 -17.75 13.92
N LEU A 219 -5.27 -17.67 15.08
CA LEU A 219 -6.16 -16.56 15.40
C LEU A 219 -5.36 -15.33 15.81
N PHE A 220 -5.52 -14.24 15.06
CA PHE A 220 -4.94 -12.95 15.43
C PHE A 220 -5.90 -12.14 16.31
N MET A 221 -7.18 -12.02 15.90
CA MET A 221 -8.18 -11.24 16.63
C MET A 221 -9.58 -11.82 16.45
N SER A 222 -10.33 -11.91 17.55
CA SER A 222 -11.72 -12.38 17.55
C SER A 222 -12.67 -11.32 16.99
N CYS A 223 -13.70 -11.74 16.27
CA CYS A 223 -14.74 -10.85 15.74
C CYS A 223 -15.48 -10.07 16.85
N ARG A 224 -15.49 -10.59 18.09
CA ARG A 224 -16.11 -9.92 19.25
C ARG A 224 -15.26 -8.78 19.78
N GLU A 225 -13.95 -8.89 19.61
CA GLU A 225 -12.97 -7.88 20.00
C GLU A 225 -12.86 -6.76 18.95
N ALA A 226 -13.57 -6.90 17.83
CA ALA A 226 -13.56 -5.94 16.75
C ALA A 226 -14.41 -4.67 17.03
N THR A 227 -14.89 -4.44 18.26
CA THR A 227 -15.68 -3.24 18.65
C THR A 227 -15.02 -1.95 18.18
N ASN A 228 -15.75 -1.10 17.48
CA ASN A 228 -15.21 0.17 16.98
C ASN A 228 -14.97 1.12 18.18
N GLU A 229 -13.98 2.00 18.08
CA GLU A 229 -13.66 3.08 19.04
C GLU A 229 -12.72 2.75 20.22
N VAL A 230 -12.09 1.58 20.21
CA VAL A 230 -11.04 1.21 21.19
C VAL A 230 -9.72 0.86 20.49
N LEU A 231 -8.61 1.10 21.16
CA LEU A 231 -7.27 0.81 20.69
C LEU A 231 -7.04 -0.70 20.62
N LYS A 232 -6.54 -1.19 19.48
CA LYS A 232 -6.28 -2.61 19.25
C LYS A 232 -4.89 -2.85 18.67
N SER A 233 -4.42 -4.08 18.81
CA SER A 233 -3.22 -4.53 18.10
C SER A 233 -3.44 -4.47 16.59
N GLY A 234 -2.48 -3.89 15.87
CA GLY A 234 -2.54 -3.64 14.43
C GLY A 234 -3.15 -2.28 14.06
N ASP A 235 -3.71 -1.52 15.01
CA ASP A 235 -4.15 -0.14 14.75
C ASP A 235 -2.95 0.76 14.46
N ILE A 236 -3.14 1.68 13.52
CA ILE A 236 -2.14 2.71 13.21
C ILE A 236 -2.57 4.01 13.89
N VAL A 237 -1.64 4.62 14.63
CA VAL A 237 -1.89 5.86 15.37
C VAL A 237 -0.81 6.89 15.14
N ARG A 238 -1.13 8.14 15.49
CA ARG A 238 -0.18 9.23 15.67
C ARG A 238 -0.15 9.61 17.14
N LEU A 239 1.05 9.79 17.68
CA LEU A 239 1.23 10.28 19.05
C LEU A 239 1.44 11.80 18.99
N PHE A 240 0.44 12.56 19.44
CA PHE A 240 0.45 14.01 19.44
C PHE A 240 0.71 14.53 20.86
N HIS A 241 1.81 15.24 21.06
CA HIS A 241 2.12 15.83 22.35
C HIS A 241 1.20 17.03 22.62
N ALA A 242 0.41 16.99 23.69
CA ALA A 242 -0.65 17.97 23.96
C ALA A 242 -0.09 19.37 24.23
N GLU A 243 0.86 19.51 25.16
CA GLU A 243 1.41 20.82 25.55
C GLU A 243 2.30 21.44 24.45
N GLN A 244 3.16 20.64 23.83
CA GLN A 244 4.10 21.10 22.81
C GLN A 244 3.47 21.28 21.43
N GLU A 245 2.25 20.76 21.23
CA GLU A 245 1.54 20.70 19.95
C GLU A 245 2.37 20.12 18.80
N LYS A 246 3.03 18.97 19.03
CA LYS A 246 3.94 18.34 18.04
C LYS A 246 3.67 16.84 17.91
N PHE A 247 3.81 16.31 16.70
CA PHE A 247 3.73 14.87 16.47
C PHE A 247 5.08 14.18 16.71
N LEU A 248 5.03 13.01 17.35
CA LEU A 248 6.15 12.08 17.44
C LEU A 248 6.45 11.49 16.07
N THR A 249 7.65 11.73 15.56
CA THR A 249 8.07 11.35 14.22
C THR A 249 9.36 10.55 14.28
N CYS A 250 9.52 9.57 13.40
CA CYS A 250 10.78 8.88 13.16
C CYS A 250 11.23 9.12 11.72
N ASP A 251 12.48 9.55 11.53
CA ASP A 251 13.02 9.83 10.19
C ASP A 251 14.52 9.54 10.13
N ASN A 252 15.06 9.39 8.92
CA ASN A 252 16.49 9.21 8.72
C ASN A 252 17.18 10.57 8.66
N TYR A 253 18.03 10.85 9.65
CA TYR A 253 18.84 12.05 9.75
C TYR A 253 20.33 11.69 9.81
N ARG A 254 21.16 12.30 8.96
CA ARG A 254 22.60 12.00 8.83
C ARG A 254 22.89 10.48 8.74
N LYS A 255 22.10 9.76 7.94
CA LYS A 255 22.15 8.29 7.75
C LYS A 255 21.84 7.45 9.01
N LYS A 256 21.29 8.05 10.07
CA LYS A 256 20.81 7.36 11.27
C LYS A 256 19.32 7.60 11.45
N SER A 257 18.57 6.58 11.81
CA SER A 257 17.17 6.74 12.18
C SER A 257 17.09 7.42 13.54
N VAL A 258 16.28 8.47 13.65
CA VAL A 258 16.12 9.25 14.89
C VAL A 258 14.64 9.50 15.18
N VAL A 259 14.28 9.49 16.46
CA VAL A 259 12.93 9.81 16.95
C VAL A 259 12.93 11.23 17.54
N PHE A 260 11.94 12.04 17.17
CA PHE A 260 11.86 13.44 17.56
C PHE A 260 10.43 14.00 17.51
N LEU A 261 10.19 15.11 18.21
CA LEU A 261 8.99 15.93 18.01
C LEU A 261 9.24 16.91 16.87
N ARG A 262 8.38 16.87 15.84
CA ARG A 262 8.48 17.74 14.66
C ARG A 262 7.74 19.05 14.89
N ALA A 263 8.43 20.19 14.76
CA ALA A 263 7.80 21.50 14.74
C ALA A 263 7.03 21.73 13.43
N THR A 264 5.96 22.53 13.50
CA THR A 264 5.16 22.90 12.33
C THR A 264 4.84 24.39 12.36
N GLY A 265 4.94 25.05 11.20
CA GLY A 265 4.53 26.44 11.02
C GLY A 265 3.05 26.59 10.62
N ARG A 266 2.24 25.52 10.72
CA ARG A 266 0.79 25.59 10.44
C ARG A 266 0.05 26.20 11.63
N VAL A 267 -1.02 26.95 11.34
CA VAL A 267 -1.91 27.53 12.36
C VAL A 267 -2.52 26.47 13.27
N SER A 268 -2.86 25.31 12.69
CA SER A 268 -3.29 24.13 13.43
C SER A 268 -2.21 23.06 13.34
N ALA A 269 -1.65 22.69 14.50
CA ALA A 269 -0.63 21.67 14.58
C ALA A 269 -1.15 20.27 14.20
N THR A 270 -2.39 19.94 14.57
CA THR A 270 -3.04 18.66 14.25
C THR A 270 -3.23 18.45 12.75
N ALA A 271 -3.34 19.53 11.97
CA ALA A 271 -3.38 19.46 10.51
C ALA A 271 -2.03 19.05 9.89
N ALA A 272 -0.91 19.10 10.62
CA ALA A 272 0.43 18.80 10.11
C ALA A 272 0.73 17.29 10.08
N THR A 273 -0.11 16.52 9.40
CA THR A 273 0.07 15.07 9.24
C THR A 273 1.32 14.74 8.43
N SER A 274 1.97 13.61 8.71
CA SER A 274 3.08 13.06 7.93
C SER A 274 3.01 11.54 7.95
N SER A 275 3.51 10.88 6.90
CA SER A 275 3.68 9.43 6.82
C SER A 275 4.74 8.91 7.80
N ASN A 276 5.72 9.74 8.17
CA ASN A 276 6.80 9.42 9.12
C ASN A 276 6.39 9.54 10.60
N ALA A 277 5.13 9.87 10.87
CA ALA A 277 4.57 9.99 12.22
C ALA A 277 3.59 8.84 12.55
N LEU A 278 3.56 7.80 11.72
CA LEU A 278 2.65 6.66 11.85
C LEU A 278 3.30 5.54 12.66
N TRP A 279 2.60 5.10 13.69
CA TRP A 279 3.02 4.04 14.60
C TRP A 279 1.96 2.94 14.63
N GLU A 280 2.37 1.72 14.29
CA GLU A 280 1.59 0.49 14.47
C GLU A 280 1.65 0.08 15.94
N ILE A 281 0.48 -0.16 16.53
CA ILE A 281 0.33 -0.63 17.90
C ILE A 281 0.43 -2.15 17.93
N GLU A 282 1.31 -2.67 18.76
CA GLU A 282 1.36 -4.08 19.10
C GLU A 282 1.04 -4.25 20.59
N VAL A 283 -0.07 -4.91 20.90
CA VAL A 283 -0.44 -5.26 22.28
C VAL A 283 0.29 -6.54 22.63
N VAL A 284 1.14 -6.52 23.66
CA VAL A 284 1.95 -7.68 24.05
C VAL A 284 1.04 -8.77 24.61
N GLN A 285 1.06 -9.93 23.97
CA GLN A 285 0.32 -11.13 24.38
C GLN A 285 1.29 -12.28 24.65
N GLN A 286 0.83 -13.31 25.36
CA GLN A 286 1.62 -14.52 25.59
C GLN A 286 1.91 -15.28 24.29
N ASP A 287 0.95 -15.31 23.36
CA ASP A 287 1.12 -15.88 22.03
C ASP A 287 1.60 -14.77 21.06
N PRO A 288 2.80 -14.87 20.47
CA PRO A 288 3.37 -13.87 19.57
C PRO A 288 2.51 -13.56 18.34
N CYS A 289 1.73 -14.53 17.86
CA CYS A 289 0.87 -14.36 16.68
C CYS A 289 -0.51 -13.81 17.04
N ARG A 290 -0.80 -13.60 18.32
CA ARG A 290 -2.11 -13.15 18.80
C ARG A 290 -2.07 -11.65 19.09
N GLY A 291 -3.02 -10.93 18.51
CA GLY A 291 -3.35 -9.56 18.88
C GLY A 291 -4.43 -9.52 19.97
N GLY A 292 -4.89 -8.31 20.28
CA GLY A 292 -5.99 -8.13 21.22
C GLY A 292 -6.40 -6.66 21.34
N ILE A 293 -7.42 -6.43 22.17
CA ILE A 293 -7.79 -5.08 22.61
C ILE A 293 -6.72 -4.59 23.59
N GLY A 294 -6.29 -3.35 23.44
CA GLY A 294 -5.43 -2.68 24.41
C GLY A 294 -6.25 -2.24 25.62
N GLN A 295 -6.00 -2.84 26.77
CA GLN A 295 -6.52 -2.38 28.06
C GLN A 295 -5.50 -1.47 28.76
N TRP A 296 -5.92 -0.70 29.76
CA TRP A 296 -5.00 0.14 30.53
C TRP A 296 -3.88 -0.65 31.23
N SER A 297 -4.16 -1.89 31.65
CA SER A 297 -3.16 -2.82 32.21
C SER A 297 -2.32 -3.56 31.16
N SER A 298 -2.56 -3.34 29.87
CA SER A 298 -1.81 -3.99 28.81
C SER A 298 -0.43 -3.36 28.61
N LEU A 299 0.50 -4.17 28.13
CA LEU A 299 1.81 -3.71 27.67
C LEU A 299 1.76 -3.46 26.17
N PHE A 300 2.39 -2.36 25.73
CA PHE A 300 2.33 -1.90 24.35
C PHE A 300 3.73 -1.77 23.76
N ARG A 301 3.82 -2.04 22.45
CA ARG A 301 4.95 -1.68 21.61
C ARG A 301 4.48 -0.76 20.50
N PHE A 302 5.33 0.20 20.15
CA PHE A 302 5.09 1.13 19.06
C PHE A 302 6.08 0.84 17.94
N LYS A 303 5.58 0.43 16.79
CA LYS A 303 6.40 0.12 15.62
C LYS A 303 6.19 1.17 14.55
N HIS A 304 7.27 1.81 14.12
CA HIS A 304 7.22 2.81 13.08
C HIS A 304 6.82 2.19 11.73
N LEU A 305 5.75 2.67 11.13
CA LEU A 305 5.14 2.04 9.95
C LEU A 305 6.10 2.01 8.74
N ALA A 306 6.84 3.10 8.51
CA ALA A 306 7.69 3.22 7.31
C ALA A 306 9.01 2.43 7.41
N THR A 307 9.63 2.38 8.59
CA THR A 307 10.95 1.71 8.77
C THR A 307 10.84 0.31 9.40
N GLY A 308 9.70 -0.02 10.03
CA GLY A 308 9.53 -1.26 10.80
C GLY A 308 10.36 -1.33 12.09
N GLN A 309 10.95 -0.21 12.53
CA GLN A 309 11.70 -0.11 13.78
C GLN A 309 10.75 0.12 14.95
N TYR A 310 11.13 -0.32 16.13
CA TYR A 310 10.38 -0.17 17.37
C TYR A 310 10.86 1.04 18.15
N LEU A 311 9.94 1.74 18.79
CA LEU A 311 10.27 2.76 19.77
C LEU A 311 10.89 2.09 21.00
N ALA A 312 11.97 2.66 21.51
CA ALA A 312 12.66 2.22 22.72
C ALA A 312 13.29 3.42 23.43
N ALA A 313 13.87 3.21 24.61
CA ALA A 313 14.71 4.21 25.27
C ALA A 313 16.10 3.67 25.60
N GLU A 314 17.13 4.43 25.27
CA GLU A 314 18.54 4.11 25.53
C GLU A 314 19.24 5.25 26.27
N VAL A 315 20.42 4.96 26.86
CA VAL A 315 21.22 5.94 27.58
C VAL A 315 21.65 7.06 26.64
N ASP A 316 21.30 8.28 27.03
CA ASP A 316 21.60 9.48 26.29
C ASP A 316 22.89 10.14 26.79
N ASN A 317 23.97 9.93 26.05
CA ASN A 317 25.30 10.49 26.36
C ASN A 317 25.46 11.98 26.00
N ASP A 318 24.42 12.63 25.51
CA ASP A 318 24.44 14.04 25.16
C ASP A 318 24.65 14.94 26.40
N GLN A 319 25.67 15.79 26.36
CA GLN A 319 26.03 16.68 27.47
C GLN A 319 25.45 18.10 27.30
N THR A 320 24.68 18.36 26.25
CA THR A 320 24.11 19.69 25.97
C THR A 320 23.33 20.22 27.17
N PHE A 321 23.71 21.40 27.66
CA PHE A 321 23.02 22.05 28.76
C PHE A 321 21.68 22.60 28.29
N ASP A 322 20.59 22.16 28.92
CA ASP A 322 19.25 22.64 28.67
C ASP A 322 18.41 22.52 29.94
N ALA A 323 17.58 23.52 30.23
CA ALA A 323 16.76 23.57 31.44
C ALA A 323 15.76 22.40 31.51
N THR A 324 15.22 21.97 30.36
CA THR A 324 14.35 20.79 30.27
C THR A 324 15.14 19.49 30.43
N ARG A 325 16.42 19.45 30.03
CA ARG A 325 17.31 18.30 30.30
C ARG A 325 17.64 18.14 31.77
N GLN A 326 17.74 19.21 32.54
CA GLN A 326 17.95 19.11 33.98
C GLN A 326 16.82 18.36 34.68
N LYS A 327 15.58 18.52 34.21
CA LYS A 327 14.42 17.77 34.72
C LYS A 327 14.52 16.26 34.47
N LEU A 328 15.21 15.86 33.41
CA LEU A 328 15.43 14.44 33.09
C LEU A 328 16.47 13.78 34.02
N ARG A 329 17.30 14.58 34.70
CA ARG A 329 18.35 14.05 35.58
C ARG A 329 17.72 13.58 36.89
N GLY A 330 17.87 12.28 37.16
CA GLY A 330 17.54 11.69 38.46
C GLY A 330 18.60 11.96 39.53
N PRO A 331 18.54 11.23 40.66
CA PRO A 331 19.58 11.25 41.70
C PRO A 331 20.99 11.04 41.13
N PRO A 332 22.04 11.56 41.79
CA PRO A 332 23.43 11.43 41.32
C PRO A 332 23.79 9.98 40.96
N GLY A 333 24.31 9.78 39.74
CA GLY A 333 24.65 8.45 39.21
C GLY A 333 23.58 7.82 38.30
N THR A 334 22.38 8.39 38.22
CA THR A 334 21.34 7.90 37.30
C THR A 334 21.61 8.40 35.87
N PRO A 335 21.69 7.50 34.86
CA PRO A 335 21.79 7.92 33.46
C PRO A 335 20.51 8.61 33.00
N VAL A 336 20.64 9.57 32.08
CA VAL A 336 19.51 10.15 31.36
C VAL A 336 19.21 9.25 30.17
N PHE A 337 17.94 8.99 29.89
CA PHE A 337 17.52 8.20 28.74
C PHE A 337 16.86 9.08 27.68
N ALA A 338 16.98 8.69 26.42
CA ALA A 338 16.30 9.31 25.29
C ALA A 338 15.60 8.26 24.44
N LEU A 339 14.52 8.67 23.79
CA LEU A 339 13.81 7.80 22.86
C LEU A 339 14.62 7.56 21.60
N VAL A 340 14.75 6.30 21.21
CA VAL A 340 15.49 5.86 20.03
C VAL A 340 14.70 4.80 19.26
N PRO A 341 14.92 4.66 17.94
CA PRO A 341 14.36 3.58 17.17
C PRO A 341 15.31 2.37 17.16
N ILE A 342 14.79 1.19 17.49
CA ILE A 342 15.56 -0.07 17.46
C ILE A 342 15.01 -1.06 16.40
N PRO A 343 15.85 -1.86 15.75
CA PRO A 343 15.43 -2.72 14.62
C PRO A 343 14.64 -3.98 15.01
N HIS A 344 14.64 -4.36 16.28
CA HIS A 344 13.99 -5.57 16.77
C HIS A 344 13.14 -5.24 18.00
N GLY A 345 11.88 -5.66 17.98
CA GLY A 345 10.96 -5.43 19.09
C GLY A 345 11.08 -6.47 20.21
N TYR A 346 11.87 -7.53 20.09
CA TYR A 346 11.86 -8.62 21.09
C TYR A 346 12.43 -8.22 22.46
N ASP A 347 13.14 -7.10 22.53
CA ASP A 347 13.74 -6.61 23.77
C ASP A 347 12.72 -5.90 24.67
N ILE A 348 12.92 -6.00 25.99
CA ILE A 348 12.12 -5.34 27.02
C ILE A 348 12.24 -3.81 26.92
N SER A 349 13.33 -3.30 26.33
CA SER A 349 13.55 -1.88 26.04
C SER A 349 12.55 -1.27 25.04
N SER A 350 11.74 -2.09 24.36
CA SER A 350 10.69 -1.60 23.44
C SER A 350 9.30 -1.51 24.07
N ILE A 351 9.17 -1.89 25.35
CA ILE A 351 7.87 -2.08 26.00
C ILE A 351 7.50 -0.84 26.82
N PHE A 352 6.27 -0.37 26.60
CA PHE A 352 5.68 0.76 27.28
C PHE A 352 4.36 0.38 27.94
N GLU A 353 4.05 1.04 29.04
CA GLU A 353 2.75 1.02 29.70
C GLU A 353 2.07 2.39 29.54
N LEU A 354 0.75 2.36 29.39
CA LEU A 354 -0.07 3.57 29.21
C LEU A 354 -0.71 3.96 30.53
N ASP A 355 -0.39 5.16 31.00
CA ASP A 355 -1.03 5.73 32.18
C ASP A 355 -2.16 6.70 31.74
N PRO A 356 -3.39 6.51 32.23
CA PRO A 356 -4.52 7.37 31.91
C PRO A 356 -4.38 8.74 32.60
N THR A 357 -4.83 9.80 31.94
CA THR A 357 -4.91 11.14 32.57
C THR A 357 -6.19 11.35 33.38
N THR A 358 -7.17 10.46 33.23
CA THR A 358 -8.45 10.47 33.95
C THR A 358 -8.62 9.19 34.76
N ILE A 359 -9.51 9.21 35.76
CA ILE A 359 -9.83 8.02 36.57
C ILE A 359 -10.51 7.00 35.66
N THR A 360 -9.87 5.85 35.47
CA THR A 360 -10.35 4.71 34.67
C THR A 360 -10.05 3.41 35.42
N ARG A 361 -10.71 2.32 35.05
CA ARG A 361 -10.40 0.99 35.62
C ARG A 361 -9.34 0.30 34.78
N ASN A 362 -8.41 -0.41 35.43
CA ASN A 362 -7.30 -1.09 34.75
C ASN A 362 -7.73 -2.12 33.67
N GLU A 363 -8.93 -2.68 33.79
CA GLU A 363 -9.50 -3.67 32.86
C GLU A 363 -10.28 -3.02 31.69
N GLU A 364 -10.52 -1.72 31.74
CA GLU A 364 -11.20 -1.01 30.66
C GLU A 364 -10.29 -0.90 29.42
N ALA A 365 -10.91 -0.99 28.25
CA ALA A 365 -10.23 -0.79 26.98
C ALA A 365 -9.85 0.68 26.81
N VAL A 366 -8.70 0.96 26.21
CA VAL A 366 -8.24 2.32 25.93
C VAL A 366 -9.03 2.90 24.75
N PRO A 367 -9.84 3.97 24.94
CA PRO A 367 -10.57 4.58 23.84
C PRO A 367 -9.64 5.30 22.83
N TRP A 368 -10.11 5.45 21.59
CA TRP A 368 -9.42 6.34 20.65
C TRP A 368 -9.48 7.80 21.12
N GLY A 369 -8.41 8.58 20.85
CA GLY A 369 -8.34 9.99 21.23
C GLY A 369 -8.00 10.24 22.70
N SER A 370 -7.79 9.19 23.50
CA SER A 370 -7.37 9.32 24.90
C SER A 370 -6.00 10.01 25.02
N TYR A 371 -5.88 10.78 26.10
CA TYR A 371 -4.61 11.37 26.53
C TYR A 371 -3.95 10.39 27.50
N VAL A 372 -2.70 10.03 27.20
CA VAL A 372 -1.93 9.03 27.93
C VAL A 372 -0.55 9.58 28.27
N ARG A 373 0.03 9.07 29.35
CA ARG A 373 1.46 9.19 29.61
C ARG A 373 2.12 7.86 29.29
N LEU A 374 3.33 7.93 28.76
CA LEU A 374 4.08 6.75 28.36
C LEU A 374 5.13 6.45 29.44
N GLN A 375 5.03 5.29 30.07
CA GLN A 375 6.04 4.78 30.98
C GLN A 375 6.86 3.71 30.26
N HIS A 376 8.17 3.88 30.22
CA HIS A 376 9.10 2.89 29.69
C HIS A 376 9.42 1.86 30.78
N ILE A 377 9.09 0.59 30.54
CA ILE A 377 9.15 -0.46 31.55
C ILE A 377 10.59 -0.78 31.96
N CYS A 378 11.49 -0.94 30.99
CA CYS A 378 12.86 -1.39 31.26
C CYS A 378 13.63 -0.43 32.19
N THR A 379 13.40 0.88 32.09
CA THR A 379 14.09 1.90 32.90
C THR A 379 13.20 2.48 34.00
N SER A 380 11.91 2.12 34.04
CA SER A 380 10.91 2.70 34.96
C SER A 380 10.86 4.23 34.91
N THR A 381 11.00 4.81 33.71
CA THR A 381 10.99 6.27 33.48
C THR A 381 9.81 6.69 32.60
N TRP A 382 9.37 7.93 32.78
CA TRP A 382 8.29 8.57 32.02
C TRP A 382 8.83 9.36 30.85
N VAL A 383 8.18 9.29 29.69
CA VAL A 383 8.56 10.07 28.49
C VAL A 383 8.32 11.56 28.73
N HIS A 384 9.32 12.39 28.40
CA HIS A 384 9.30 13.84 28.55
C HIS A 384 9.83 14.54 27.30
N SER A 385 9.14 15.59 26.87
CA SER A 385 9.59 16.50 25.82
C SER A 385 10.78 17.33 26.28
N THR A 386 11.66 17.69 25.33
CA THR A 386 12.77 18.61 25.58
C THR A 386 12.79 19.72 24.54
N ASN A 387 13.42 20.84 24.89
CA ASN A 387 13.66 21.93 23.95
C ASN A 387 14.99 21.80 23.19
N ILE A 388 15.70 20.67 23.36
CA ILE A 388 16.96 20.39 22.69
C ILE A 388 16.69 20.15 21.20
N LYS A 389 17.21 21.04 20.37
CA LYS A 389 17.17 20.86 18.91
C LYS A 389 18.24 19.85 18.49
N LEU A 390 17.85 18.88 17.65
CA LEU A 390 18.81 17.96 17.03
C LEU A 390 19.70 18.66 16.00
N ASP A 391 19.22 19.76 15.42
CA ASP A 391 19.97 20.60 14.50
C ASP A 391 19.64 22.07 14.79
N PRO A 392 20.59 22.87 15.31
CA PRO A 392 20.39 24.30 15.53
C PRO A 392 20.26 25.09 14.23
N ASP A 393 20.84 24.58 13.12
CA ASP A 393 21.05 25.32 11.88
C ASP A 393 20.04 24.99 10.76
N ASP A 394 19.15 24.00 10.97
CA ASP A 394 18.11 23.60 9.99
C ASP A 394 16.78 24.33 10.27
N ASP A 395 16.16 24.87 9.22
CA ASP A 395 14.81 25.47 9.25
C ASP A 395 13.74 24.48 9.76
N ASN A 396 13.95 23.16 9.55
CA ASN A 396 13.09 22.13 10.09
C ASN A 396 13.50 21.76 11.52
N VAL A 397 12.89 22.46 12.48
CA VAL A 397 13.18 22.24 13.90
C VAL A 397 12.69 20.86 14.38
N ARG A 398 13.65 20.04 14.83
CA ARG A 398 13.42 18.70 15.39
C ARG A 398 13.84 18.71 16.85
N PHE A 399 12.92 18.37 17.74
CA PHE A 399 13.17 18.37 19.18
C PHE A 399 13.39 16.96 19.70
N LYS A 400 14.45 16.80 20.50
CA LYS A 400 14.76 15.53 21.17
C LYS A 400 13.73 15.21 22.24
N ILE A 401 13.59 13.94 22.56
CA ILE A 401 12.67 13.45 23.59
C ILE A 401 13.45 12.61 24.58
N GLY A 402 13.29 12.94 25.85
CA GLY A 402 13.97 12.27 26.95
C GLY A 402 13.03 11.40 27.76
N CYS A 403 13.58 10.76 28.78
CA CYS A 403 12.81 10.13 29.84
C CYS A 403 13.30 10.60 31.21
N ALA A 404 12.36 10.81 32.14
CA ALA A 404 12.62 11.24 33.51
C ALA A 404 12.01 10.25 34.52
N LEU A 405 12.56 10.17 35.73
CA LEU A 405 11.97 9.37 36.81
C LEU A 405 10.69 10.00 37.38
N THR A 406 10.58 11.33 37.29
CA THR A 406 9.42 12.08 37.78
C THR A 406 8.26 11.96 36.80
N LYS A 407 7.06 11.75 37.32
CA LYS A 407 5.81 11.82 36.54
C LYS A 407 5.35 13.27 36.48
N GLU A 408 5.25 13.86 35.29
CA GLU A 408 4.69 15.20 35.09
C GLU A 408 3.33 15.13 34.38
N ASP A 409 2.34 15.90 34.88
CA ASP A 409 0.99 15.85 34.32
C ASP A 409 0.88 16.46 32.93
N ARG A 410 1.77 17.41 32.60
CA ARG A 410 1.79 18.15 31.32
C ARG A 410 2.40 17.35 30.16
N GLU A 411 3.14 16.29 30.46
CA GLU A 411 3.82 15.44 29.49
C GLU A 411 2.89 14.31 29.01
N ALA A 412 1.76 14.72 28.43
CA ALA A 412 0.72 13.83 27.93
C ALA A 412 0.69 13.80 26.40
N PHE A 413 0.52 12.59 25.86
CA PHE A 413 0.33 12.34 24.44
C PHE A 413 -1.13 11.97 24.17
N GLN A 414 -1.73 12.60 23.17
CA GLN A 414 -3.00 12.16 22.60
C GLN A 414 -2.73 11.05 21.58
N ILE A 415 -3.44 9.92 21.73
CA ILE A 415 -3.44 8.83 20.75
C ILE A 415 -4.46 9.17 19.66
N VAL A 416 -3.98 9.60 18.50
CA VAL A 416 -4.82 9.95 17.36
C VAL A 416 -4.92 8.75 16.42
N HIS A 417 -6.09 8.12 16.35
CA HIS A 417 -6.35 7.01 15.44
C HIS A 417 -6.26 7.46 13.98
N VAL A 418 -5.68 6.61 13.12
CA VAL A 418 -5.52 6.85 11.69
C VAL A 418 -6.43 5.90 10.92
N SER A 419 -7.23 6.46 10.01
CA SER A 419 -8.14 5.68 9.17
C SER A 419 -7.37 4.60 8.36
N PRO A 420 -7.90 3.37 8.27
CA PRO A 420 -7.34 2.34 7.39
C PRO A 420 -7.22 2.77 5.92
N ASP A 421 -8.09 3.66 5.44
CA ASP A 421 -8.02 4.21 4.07
C ASP A 421 -6.76 5.02 3.86
N GLU A 422 -6.40 5.88 4.82
CA GLU A 422 -5.18 6.69 4.75
C GLU A 422 -3.93 5.79 4.72
N VAL A 423 -3.94 4.71 5.51
CA VAL A 423 -2.84 3.74 5.54
C VAL A 423 -2.75 2.98 4.21
N ARG A 424 -3.88 2.55 3.64
CA ARG A 424 -3.91 1.89 2.32
C ARG A 424 -3.43 2.81 1.21
N ASP A 425 -3.80 4.09 1.25
CA ASP A 425 -3.33 5.09 0.29
C ASP A 425 -1.80 5.24 0.34
N LEU A 426 -1.22 5.25 1.54
CA LEU A 426 0.23 5.26 1.76
C LEU A 426 0.90 3.97 1.26
N ASP A 427 0.37 2.80 1.64
CA ASP A 427 0.89 1.50 1.23
C ASP A 427 0.89 1.39 -0.31
N PHE A 428 -0.20 1.80 -0.97
CA PHE A 428 -0.29 1.84 -2.43
C PHE A 428 0.77 2.76 -3.06
N ALA A 429 0.94 3.97 -2.53
CA ALA A 429 1.94 4.91 -3.05
C ALA A 429 3.38 4.40 -2.88
N ASN A 430 3.68 3.75 -1.75
CA ASN A 430 4.99 3.13 -1.50
C ASN A 430 5.27 1.99 -2.48
N ASP A 431 4.31 1.08 -2.64
CA ASP A 431 4.45 -0.09 -3.52
C ASP A 431 4.56 0.35 -4.99
N ALA A 432 3.78 1.36 -5.41
CA ALA A 432 3.87 1.93 -6.75
C ALA A 432 5.24 2.55 -7.02
N ALA A 433 5.78 3.30 -6.04
CA ALA A 433 7.11 3.90 -6.16
C ALA A 433 8.21 2.84 -6.27
N GLN A 434 8.14 1.77 -5.48
CA GLN A 434 9.09 0.66 -5.53
C GLN A 434 9.00 -0.11 -6.86
N HIS A 435 7.77 -0.40 -7.32
CA HIS A 435 7.55 -1.06 -8.60
C HIS A 435 8.12 -0.26 -9.78
N PHE A 436 7.89 1.07 -9.80
CA PHE A 436 8.51 1.93 -10.80
C PHE A 436 10.03 1.96 -10.67
N ASP A 437 10.58 2.04 -9.46
CA ASP A 437 12.03 2.07 -9.26
C ASP A 437 12.72 0.82 -9.84
N MET A 438 12.19 -0.36 -9.52
CA MET A 438 12.69 -1.64 -10.05
C MET A 438 12.56 -1.71 -11.57
N THR A 439 11.39 -1.36 -12.10
CA THR A 439 11.09 -1.45 -13.54
C THR A 439 11.93 -0.46 -14.35
N VAL A 440 12.03 0.78 -13.91
CA VAL A 440 12.80 1.83 -14.59
C VAL A 440 14.28 1.54 -14.53
N SER A 441 14.80 1.04 -13.40
CA SER A 441 16.21 0.65 -13.29
C SER A 441 16.56 -0.50 -14.24
N LYS A 442 15.61 -1.41 -14.53
CA LYS A 442 15.75 -2.43 -15.57
C LYS A 442 15.77 -1.80 -16.96
N TRP A 443 14.89 -0.84 -17.24
CA TRP A 443 14.82 -0.16 -18.54
C TRP A 443 16.05 0.72 -18.82
N GLU A 444 16.63 1.36 -17.79
CA GLU A 444 17.88 2.13 -17.89
C GLU A 444 19.05 1.24 -18.36
N LYS A 445 19.07 -0.05 -17.97
CA LYS A 445 20.12 -1.02 -18.38
C LYS A 445 19.90 -1.58 -19.78
N VAL A 446 18.65 -1.91 -20.11
CA VAL A 446 18.27 -2.59 -21.36
C VAL A 446 18.12 -1.60 -22.53
N GLY A 447 17.87 -0.33 -22.21
CA GLY A 447 17.61 0.73 -23.17
C GLY A 447 16.16 0.78 -23.64
N ALA A 448 15.70 1.95 -24.05
CA ALA A 448 14.31 2.22 -24.47
C ALA A 448 13.80 1.30 -25.60
N MET A 449 14.70 0.82 -26.44
CA MET A 449 14.39 -0.02 -27.61
C MET A 449 14.00 -1.46 -27.24
N ASN A 450 14.52 -1.95 -26.13
CA ASN A 450 14.45 -3.36 -25.76
C ASN A 450 13.53 -3.59 -24.55
N VAL A 451 12.71 -2.59 -24.20
CA VAL A 451 11.73 -2.72 -23.12
C VAL A 451 10.75 -3.85 -23.45
N HIS A 452 10.53 -4.77 -22.51
CA HIS A 452 9.68 -5.93 -22.72
C HIS A 452 8.19 -5.56 -22.75
N ALA A 453 7.37 -6.27 -23.54
CA ALA A 453 5.95 -5.96 -23.71
C ALA A 453 5.13 -6.08 -22.42
N ASN A 454 5.43 -7.09 -21.59
CA ASN A 454 4.76 -7.27 -20.30
C ASN A 454 5.04 -6.12 -19.34
N ASP A 455 6.29 -5.65 -19.27
CA ASP A 455 6.68 -4.52 -18.42
C ASP A 455 5.93 -3.25 -18.85
N ARG A 456 5.78 -3.00 -20.17
CA ARG A 456 4.97 -1.87 -20.66
C ARG A 456 3.52 -1.98 -20.21
N LYS A 457 2.92 -3.16 -20.31
CA LYS A 457 1.53 -3.39 -19.90
C LYS A 457 1.34 -3.15 -18.40
N GLN A 458 2.26 -3.62 -17.56
CA GLN A 458 2.24 -3.40 -16.11
C GLN A 458 2.36 -1.92 -15.76
N VAL A 459 3.28 -1.19 -16.39
CA VAL A 459 3.45 0.25 -16.18
C VAL A 459 2.23 1.04 -16.62
N ILE A 460 1.60 0.68 -17.76
CA ILE A 460 0.34 1.30 -18.19
C ILE A 460 -0.75 1.10 -17.14
N MET A 461 -0.95 -0.15 -16.68
CA MET A 461 -1.96 -0.45 -15.66
C MET A 461 -1.73 0.33 -14.37
N LEU A 462 -0.50 0.35 -13.86
CA LEU A 462 -0.17 1.05 -12.63
C LEU A 462 -0.34 2.58 -12.77
N LEU A 463 0.05 3.17 -13.91
CA LEU A 463 -0.17 4.58 -14.16
C LEU A 463 -1.67 4.92 -14.26
N THR A 464 -2.47 4.06 -14.89
CA THR A 464 -3.94 4.18 -14.90
C THR A 464 -4.49 4.16 -13.48
N ASP A 465 -4.06 3.21 -12.65
CA ASP A 465 -4.50 3.11 -11.24
C ASP A 465 -4.09 4.35 -10.43
N ILE A 466 -2.93 4.96 -10.71
CA ILE A 466 -2.52 6.23 -10.08
C ILE A 466 -3.42 7.41 -10.48
N VAL A 467 -3.89 7.45 -11.74
CA VAL A 467 -4.84 8.48 -12.18
C VAL A 467 -6.17 8.34 -11.40
N TYR A 468 -6.69 7.12 -11.29
CA TYR A 468 -7.88 6.83 -10.49
C TYR A 468 -7.68 7.12 -8.99
N PHE A 469 -6.51 6.78 -8.46
CA PHE A 469 -6.09 7.10 -7.10
C PHE A 469 -6.15 8.61 -6.85
N LEU A 470 -5.58 9.44 -7.72
CA LEU A 470 -5.65 10.89 -7.60
C LEU A 470 -7.09 11.43 -7.70
N ALA A 471 -7.92 10.82 -8.54
CA ALA A 471 -9.32 11.19 -8.72
C ALA A 471 -10.25 10.76 -7.57
N CYS A 472 -9.76 9.94 -6.62
CA CYS A 472 -10.58 9.36 -5.55
C CYS A 472 -11.75 8.51 -6.06
N GLN A 473 -11.51 7.74 -7.12
CA GLN A 473 -12.52 6.87 -7.75
C GLN A 473 -11.99 5.44 -7.88
N GLU A 474 -12.87 4.45 -7.76
CA GLU A 474 -12.57 3.07 -8.13
C GLU A 474 -12.44 2.96 -9.66
N ASN A 475 -11.57 2.07 -10.13
CA ASN A 475 -11.40 1.83 -11.56
C ASN A 475 -12.67 1.17 -12.14
N ASN A 476 -13.49 1.98 -12.79
CA ASN A 476 -14.76 1.59 -13.41
C ASN A 476 -14.64 1.32 -14.92
N GLY A 477 -13.41 1.30 -15.45
CA GLY A 477 -13.15 1.09 -16.88
C GLY A 477 -13.39 2.29 -17.79
N THR A 478 -13.64 3.48 -17.22
CA THR A 478 -13.62 4.74 -17.99
C THR A 478 -12.22 5.02 -18.53
N ASP A 479 -12.10 5.72 -19.66
CA ASP A 479 -10.79 6.11 -20.17
C ASP A 479 -10.07 7.04 -19.15
N PRO A 480 -8.85 6.68 -18.67
CA PRO A 480 -8.08 7.53 -17.75
C PRO A 480 -7.81 8.94 -18.28
N PHE A 481 -7.83 9.17 -19.60
CA PHE A 481 -7.62 10.50 -20.18
C PHE A 481 -8.85 11.42 -20.05
N GLU A 482 -10.05 10.85 -19.85
CA GLU A 482 -11.30 11.59 -19.70
C GLU A 482 -11.60 12.00 -18.24
N ILE A 483 -10.90 11.39 -17.27
CA ILE A 483 -11.16 11.59 -15.84
C ILE A 483 -10.83 13.02 -15.41
N GLN A 484 -11.83 13.79 -14.97
CA GLN A 484 -11.62 15.13 -14.45
C GLN A 484 -11.68 15.15 -12.92
N ILE A 485 -10.71 15.84 -12.30
CA ILE A 485 -10.66 16.03 -10.86
C ILE A 485 -11.30 17.38 -10.52
N LEU A 486 -12.55 17.32 -10.08
CA LEU A 486 -13.29 18.51 -9.64
C LEU A 486 -12.80 19.01 -8.28
N LYS A 487 -12.50 18.07 -7.35
CA LYS A 487 -12.02 18.38 -6.00
C LYS A 487 -10.75 17.57 -5.70
N PRO A 488 -9.55 18.18 -5.78
CA PRO A 488 -8.31 17.46 -5.55
C PRO A 488 -8.16 17.04 -4.08
N ASN A 489 -7.68 15.81 -3.85
CA ASN A 489 -7.33 15.32 -2.53
C ASN A 489 -5.86 15.65 -2.22
N ARG A 490 -5.65 16.62 -1.31
CA ARG A 490 -4.32 17.12 -0.94
C ARG A 490 -3.42 16.06 -0.32
N GLU A 491 -3.97 15.12 0.46
CA GLU A 491 -3.16 14.08 1.10
C GLU A 491 -2.67 13.07 0.06
N ARG A 492 -3.49 12.67 -0.91
CA ARG A 492 -3.04 11.81 -2.03
C ARG A 492 -2.00 12.51 -2.90
N GLN A 493 -2.22 13.77 -3.27
CA GLN A 493 -1.21 14.54 -4.03
C GLN A 493 0.11 14.70 -3.26
N LYS A 494 0.05 14.80 -1.93
CA LYS A 494 1.21 14.86 -1.05
C LYS A 494 1.95 13.52 -1.02
N LEU A 495 1.23 12.39 -0.96
CA LEU A 495 1.83 11.05 -1.05
C LEU A 495 2.59 10.83 -2.37
N ILE A 496 2.05 11.26 -3.51
CA ILE A 496 2.75 11.16 -4.81
C ILE A 496 4.10 11.90 -4.79
N ARG A 497 4.20 13.02 -4.06
CA ARG A 497 5.47 13.74 -3.88
C ARG A 497 6.37 13.06 -2.85
N GLU A 498 5.86 12.81 -1.65
CA GLU A 498 6.66 12.34 -0.50
C GLU A 498 7.17 10.91 -0.69
N GLN A 499 6.43 10.06 -1.40
CA GLN A 499 6.86 8.70 -1.76
C GLN A 499 7.64 8.64 -3.07
N ASN A 500 8.14 9.78 -3.57
CA ASN A 500 9.01 9.88 -4.74
C ASN A 500 8.40 9.40 -6.07
N ILE A 501 7.08 9.21 -6.17
CA ILE A 501 6.44 8.84 -7.45
C ILE A 501 6.71 9.91 -8.51
N LEU A 502 6.64 11.21 -8.17
CA LEU A 502 6.97 12.29 -9.13
C LEU A 502 8.38 12.11 -9.74
N LYS A 503 9.37 11.75 -8.91
CA LYS A 503 10.73 11.49 -9.38
C LYS A 503 10.77 10.30 -10.34
N GLN A 504 10.04 9.24 -10.04
CA GLN A 504 9.95 8.06 -10.90
C GLN A 504 9.27 8.37 -12.24
N LEU A 505 8.20 9.19 -12.26
CA LEU A 505 7.55 9.62 -13.51
C LEU A 505 8.53 10.32 -14.46
N PHE A 506 9.35 11.24 -13.94
CA PHE A 506 10.37 11.90 -14.76
C PHE A 506 11.48 10.93 -15.21
N ARG A 507 11.86 9.94 -14.39
CA ARG A 507 12.81 8.91 -14.83
C ARG A 507 12.23 8.06 -15.98
N ILE A 508 10.97 7.64 -15.89
CA ILE A 508 10.26 6.94 -16.99
C ILE A 508 10.33 7.77 -18.28
N LEU A 509 9.94 9.05 -18.21
CA LEU A 509 9.94 9.94 -19.36
C LEU A 509 11.34 10.13 -19.96
N ARG A 510 12.39 10.20 -19.13
CA ARG A 510 13.78 10.30 -19.61
C ARG A 510 14.24 9.05 -20.34
N VAL A 511 13.93 7.88 -19.79
CA VAL A 511 14.30 6.59 -20.40
C VAL A 511 13.60 6.41 -21.74
N LEU A 512 12.33 6.83 -21.86
CA LEU A 512 11.55 6.65 -23.10
C LEU A 512 11.82 7.74 -24.16
N LYS A 513 12.40 8.88 -23.78
CA LYS A 513 12.65 10.01 -24.69
C LYS A 513 13.43 9.63 -25.98
N PRO A 514 14.54 8.86 -25.93
CA PRO A 514 15.27 8.50 -27.15
C PRO A 514 14.42 7.72 -28.17
N ARG A 515 13.43 6.94 -27.69
CA ARG A 515 12.50 6.22 -28.57
C ARG A 515 11.54 7.16 -29.30
N LEU A 516 11.08 8.21 -28.63
CA LEU A 516 10.23 9.23 -29.24
C LEU A 516 10.98 10.04 -30.30
N GLU A 517 12.26 10.36 -30.03
CA GLU A 517 13.13 11.10 -30.96
C GLU A 517 13.39 10.32 -32.25
N GLN A 518 13.71 9.03 -32.15
CA GLN A 518 13.96 8.17 -33.31
C GLN A 518 12.74 8.14 -34.27
N GLU A 519 11.54 8.03 -33.73
CA GLU A 519 10.31 7.98 -34.54
C GLU A 519 10.03 9.30 -35.24
N ARG A 520 10.29 10.42 -34.57
CA ARG A 520 10.18 11.74 -35.20
C ARG A 520 11.19 11.88 -36.35
N SER A 521 12.41 11.38 -36.20
CA SER A 521 13.42 11.35 -37.26
C SER A 521 13.04 10.44 -38.42
N ASN A 522 12.43 9.29 -38.15
CA ASN A 522 11.91 8.38 -39.18
C ASN A 522 10.77 9.01 -39.99
N VAL A 523 9.81 9.67 -39.32
CA VAL A 523 8.71 10.37 -40.00
C VAL A 523 9.22 11.58 -40.82
N SER A 524 10.26 12.26 -40.33
CA SER A 524 10.88 13.39 -41.05
C SER A 524 11.66 12.94 -42.30
N SER A 525 12.23 11.73 -42.29
CA SER A 525 12.96 11.17 -43.44
C SER A 525 12.05 10.53 -44.50
N THR A 526 10.83 10.11 -44.13
CA THR A 526 9.81 9.67 -45.11
C THR A 526 9.04 10.84 -45.76
N ASN A 527 9.09 12.04 -45.17
CA ASN A 527 8.33 13.21 -45.65
C ASN A 527 9.02 14.02 -46.76
N THR A 528 10.16 13.58 -47.28
CA THR A 528 10.77 14.17 -48.50
C THR A 528 10.08 13.74 -49.81
N SER A 529 9.01 12.95 -49.76
CA SER A 529 8.34 12.45 -50.98
C SER A 529 6.82 12.26 -50.88
N ALA A 530 6.09 13.06 -50.08
CA ALA A 530 4.62 13.09 -50.17
C ALA A 530 4.03 14.43 -49.68
N THR A 531 3.19 15.03 -50.52
CA THR A 531 2.46 16.29 -50.29
C THR A 531 1.40 16.17 -49.18
N ARG A 532 1.15 17.33 -48.56
CA ARG A 532 0.51 17.59 -47.27
C ARG A 532 -1.02 17.38 -47.20
N SER A 533 -1.58 16.34 -47.83
CA SER A 533 -3.05 16.11 -47.87
C SER A 533 -3.57 14.80 -47.26
N ASP A 534 -2.73 13.86 -46.81
CA ASP A 534 -3.22 12.54 -46.33
C ASP A 534 -3.24 12.36 -44.80
N TYR A 535 -3.01 13.42 -44.02
CA TYR A 535 -2.84 13.33 -42.56
C TYR A 535 -4.14 13.28 -41.73
N HIS A 536 -5.25 12.77 -42.25
CA HIS A 536 -6.50 12.64 -41.48
C HIS A 536 -7.20 11.28 -41.52
N TYR A 537 -6.57 10.22 -42.05
CA TYR A 537 -7.28 8.94 -42.30
C TYR A 537 -6.75 7.68 -41.58
N HIS A 538 -5.84 7.78 -40.61
CA HIS A 538 -5.35 6.60 -39.88
C HIS A 538 -5.79 6.46 -38.42
N GLN A 539 -6.74 7.27 -37.94
CA GLN A 539 -7.19 7.18 -36.54
C GLN A 539 -8.41 6.26 -36.31
N TYR A 540 -9.04 5.71 -37.35
CA TYR A 540 -10.11 4.71 -37.20
C TYR A 540 -10.14 3.77 -38.41
N GLN A 541 -9.40 2.66 -38.37
CA GLN A 541 -9.75 1.45 -39.13
C GLN A 541 -8.98 0.23 -38.62
N SER A 542 -9.54 -0.43 -37.61
CA SER A 542 -9.41 -1.88 -37.47
C SER A 542 -10.52 -2.53 -38.29
N SER A 543 -10.43 -2.48 -39.62
CA SER A 543 -11.19 -3.30 -40.59
C SER A 543 -11.20 -2.62 -41.97
N ALA A 544 -10.16 -2.82 -42.78
CA ALA A 544 -10.24 -2.79 -44.24
C ALA A 544 -8.87 -3.18 -44.81
N ILE A 545 -8.85 -4.30 -45.54
CA ILE A 545 -7.75 -4.69 -46.42
C ILE A 545 -7.71 -3.66 -47.55
N VAL A 546 -6.67 -2.84 -47.62
CA VAL A 546 -6.38 -2.03 -48.81
C VAL A 546 -5.27 -2.74 -49.57
N ASN A 547 -5.64 -3.29 -50.72
CA ASN A 547 -4.72 -3.88 -51.69
C ASN A 547 -3.77 -2.80 -52.23
N SER A 548 -2.50 -2.88 -51.87
CA SER A 548 -1.40 -2.32 -52.66
C SER A 548 -0.49 -3.48 -53.09
N ASP A 549 -0.32 -3.61 -54.41
CA ASP A 549 0.38 -4.71 -55.08
C ASP A 549 1.89 -4.66 -54.83
N SER A 550 2.32 -5.16 -53.68
CA SER A 550 3.69 -5.61 -53.42
C SER A 550 3.65 -6.71 -52.37
N PRO A 551 4.12 -7.94 -52.65
CA PRO A 551 4.06 -9.01 -51.67
C PRO A 551 5.11 -8.77 -50.57
N MET A 552 4.74 -8.00 -49.55
CA MET A 552 5.44 -7.98 -48.27
C MET A 552 5.31 -9.36 -47.63
N SER A 553 6.42 -9.94 -47.20
CA SER A 553 6.40 -11.24 -46.53
C SER A 553 5.58 -11.17 -45.23
N SER A 554 4.85 -12.23 -44.88
CA SER A 554 4.03 -12.30 -43.66
C SER A 554 4.82 -11.96 -42.38
N GLN A 555 6.10 -12.30 -42.35
CA GLN A 555 7.02 -11.99 -41.26
C GLN A 555 7.29 -10.48 -41.10
N GLN A 556 7.30 -9.74 -42.20
CA GLN A 556 7.53 -8.29 -42.21
C GLN A 556 6.28 -7.53 -41.77
N GLN A 557 5.10 -7.99 -42.20
CA GLN A 557 3.82 -7.44 -41.73
C GLN A 557 3.62 -7.64 -40.21
N ASP A 558 3.98 -8.82 -39.69
CA ASP A 558 3.95 -9.10 -38.24
C ASP A 558 4.97 -8.25 -37.45
N ALA A 559 6.13 -7.96 -38.04
CA ALA A 559 7.14 -7.10 -37.42
C ALA A 559 6.66 -5.63 -37.33
N ASP A 560 6.05 -5.11 -38.40
CA ASP A 560 5.53 -3.74 -38.46
C ASP A 560 4.34 -3.55 -37.49
N VAL A 561 3.45 -4.52 -37.38
CA VAL A 561 2.33 -4.48 -36.42
C VAL A 561 2.84 -4.52 -34.98
N ARG A 562 3.85 -5.36 -34.68
CA ARG A 562 4.47 -5.40 -33.34
C ARG A 562 5.18 -4.09 -33.00
N TYR A 563 5.90 -3.52 -33.96
CA TYR A 563 6.57 -2.22 -33.82
C TYR A 563 5.58 -1.10 -33.53
N SER A 564 4.51 -1.01 -34.32
CA SER A 564 3.42 -0.03 -34.14
C SER A 564 2.73 -0.18 -32.77
N THR A 565 2.45 -1.41 -32.36
CA THR A 565 1.84 -1.71 -31.04
C THR A 565 2.77 -1.30 -29.89
N ALA A 566 4.07 -1.59 -29.99
CA ALA A 566 5.05 -1.23 -28.96
C ALA A 566 5.21 0.29 -28.85
N PHE A 567 5.26 1.01 -29.97
CA PHE A 567 5.33 2.46 -29.97
C PHE A 567 4.07 3.11 -29.40
N TYR A 568 2.89 2.62 -29.78
CA TYR A 568 1.62 3.09 -29.21
C TYR A 568 1.59 2.93 -27.68
N GLN A 569 2.04 1.78 -27.16
CA GLN A 569 2.15 1.56 -25.71
C GLN A 569 3.10 2.55 -25.04
N ILE A 570 4.25 2.84 -25.65
CA ILE A 570 5.20 3.84 -25.13
C ILE A 570 4.58 5.24 -25.12
N LYS A 571 3.90 5.63 -26.19
CA LYS A 571 3.18 6.91 -26.27
C LYS A 571 2.11 7.01 -25.18
N THR A 572 1.36 5.93 -24.95
CA THR A 572 0.36 5.84 -23.88
C THR A 572 0.99 5.99 -22.50
N ILE A 573 2.14 5.35 -22.23
CA ILE A 573 2.88 5.53 -20.97
C ILE A 573 3.23 7.01 -20.76
N CYS A 574 3.83 7.66 -21.77
CA CYS A 574 4.19 9.08 -21.67
C CYS A 574 2.97 9.97 -21.43
N ARG A 575 1.86 9.73 -22.15
CA ARG A 575 0.60 10.46 -21.96
C ARG A 575 0.05 10.29 -20.54
N LEU A 576 0.09 9.07 -19.99
CA LEU A 576 -0.36 8.81 -18.61
C LEU A 576 0.56 9.47 -17.57
N CYS A 577 1.88 9.51 -17.81
CA CYS A 577 2.81 10.25 -16.95
C CYS A 577 2.44 11.74 -16.92
N TYR A 578 2.27 12.39 -18.07
CA TYR A 578 1.87 13.81 -18.13
C TYR A 578 0.49 14.05 -17.55
N ARG A 579 -0.47 13.15 -17.79
CA ARG A 579 -1.80 13.22 -17.17
C ARG A 579 -1.72 13.19 -15.64
N THR A 580 -0.89 12.30 -15.10
CA THR A 580 -0.64 12.18 -13.66
C THR A 580 0.01 13.46 -13.11
N LEU A 581 1.03 14.01 -13.80
CA LEU A 581 1.68 15.26 -13.42
C LEU A 581 0.69 16.43 -13.37
N LYS A 582 -0.19 16.56 -14.39
CA LYS A 582 -1.24 17.58 -14.46
C LYS A 582 -2.19 17.53 -13.26
N HIS A 583 -2.61 16.33 -12.85
CA HIS A 583 -3.47 16.15 -11.68
C HIS A 583 -2.75 16.41 -10.34
N CYS A 584 -1.46 16.06 -10.25
CA CYS A 584 -0.68 16.25 -9.02
C CYS A 584 -0.42 17.72 -8.67
N GLN A 585 -0.37 18.60 -9.67
CA GLN A 585 -0.07 20.03 -9.48
C GLN A 585 -1.29 20.93 -9.25
N GLN A 586 -2.50 20.41 -9.51
CA GLN A 586 -3.74 21.16 -9.40
C GLN A 586 -3.89 21.73 -7.98
N GLU A 587 -3.95 23.07 -7.88
CA GLU A 587 -4.08 23.83 -6.63
C GLU A 587 -3.05 23.50 -5.53
N TYR A 588 -1.89 22.95 -5.88
CA TYR A 588 -0.89 22.54 -4.88
C TYR A 588 0.52 23.07 -5.16
N ARG A 589 0.82 24.22 -4.55
CA ARG A 589 2.08 24.98 -4.72
C ARG A 589 3.35 24.15 -4.59
N LYS A 590 3.49 23.33 -3.53
CA LYS A 590 4.69 22.51 -3.30
C LYS A 590 4.95 21.52 -4.44
N ASN A 591 3.90 20.94 -5.02
CA ASN A 591 4.03 20.03 -6.16
C ASN A 591 4.40 20.80 -7.43
N GLN A 592 3.78 21.97 -7.65
CA GLN A 592 4.15 22.85 -8.77
C GLN A 592 5.63 23.27 -8.73
N GLU A 593 6.18 23.63 -7.55
CA GLU A 593 7.62 23.92 -7.41
C GLU A 593 8.51 22.72 -7.71
N THR A 594 8.07 21.52 -7.33
CA THR A 594 8.82 20.29 -7.59
C THR A 594 8.85 19.99 -9.09
N ILE A 595 7.71 20.13 -9.77
CA ILE A 595 7.56 19.90 -11.21
C ILE A 595 8.27 20.99 -12.02
N ALA A 596 8.23 22.25 -11.58
CA ALA A 596 8.89 23.37 -12.26
C ALA A 596 10.42 23.24 -12.34
N LYS A 597 11.05 22.44 -11.47
CA LYS A 597 12.49 22.13 -11.59
C LYS A 597 12.83 21.34 -12.86
N GLU A 598 11.85 20.63 -13.42
CA GLU A 598 11.98 19.80 -14.63
C GLU A 598 11.37 20.48 -15.86
N PHE A 599 11.16 21.80 -15.81
CA PHE A 599 10.48 22.57 -16.85
C PHE A 599 11.17 22.47 -18.20
N SER A 600 12.49 22.71 -18.25
CA SER A 600 13.29 22.62 -19.48
C SER A 600 13.24 21.22 -20.11
N PHE A 601 13.21 20.17 -19.28
CA PHE A 601 13.02 18.81 -19.75
C PHE A 601 11.64 18.63 -20.40
N MET A 602 10.56 19.12 -19.78
CA MET A 602 9.22 19.03 -20.35
C MET A 602 9.09 19.82 -21.66
N GLN A 603 9.68 21.00 -21.76
CA GLN A 603 9.71 21.80 -23.00
C GLN A 603 10.33 21.01 -24.15
N SER A 604 11.42 20.27 -23.89
CA SER A 604 12.06 19.42 -24.91
C SER A 604 11.18 18.28 -25.44
N GLN A 605 10.03 18.02 -24.80
CA GLN A 605 9.07 16.99 -25.20
C GLN A 605 7.78 17.57 -25.83
N ILE A 606 7.74 18.87 -26.09
CA ILE A 606 6.65 19.47 -26.87
C ILE A 606 6.70 18.96 -28.32
N GLY A 607 5.54 18.67 -28.90
CA GLY A 607 5.41 18.23 -30.30
C GLY A 607 5.51 16.72 -30.53
N TYR A 608 5.59 15.90 -29.46
CA TYR A 608 5.51 14.43 -29.57
C TYR A 608 4.07 13.88 -29.40
N ASP A 609 3.07 14.75 -29.23
CA ASP A 609 1.67 14.37 -28.97
C ASP A 609 1.51 13.46 -27.73
N ILE A 610 2.17 13.87 -26.64
CA ILE A 610 2.19 13.14 -25.35
C ILE A 610 1.58 13.95 -24.19
N LEU A 611 0.85 15.03 -24.48
CA LEU A 611 0.20 15.91 -23.49
C LEU A 611 1.17 16.72 -22.60
N ALA A 612 2.38 16.97 -23.10
CA ALA A 612 3.36 17.83 -22.40
C ALA A 612 2.87 19.28 -22.34
N GLU A 613 2.29 19.76 -23.44
CA GLU A 613 1.77 21.12 -23.63
C GLU A 613 0.68 21.45 -22.61
N ASP A 614 -0.26 20.51 -22.44
CA ASP A 614 -1.35 20.57 -21.47
C ASP A 614 -0.87 20.73 -20.03
N THR A 615 0.20 20.01 -19.67
CA THR A 615 0.78 20.00 -18.33
C THR A 615 1.54 21.28 -18.05
N ILE A 616 2.31 21.76 -19.03
CA ILE A 616 3.03 23.04 -18.98
C ILE A 616 2.03 24.20 -18.87
N THR A 617 0.99 24.22 -19.69
CA THR A 617 -0.04 25.25 -19.67
C THR A 617 -0.72 25.32 -18.29
N ALA A 618 -1.08 24.17 -17.73
CA ALA A 618 -1.66 24.10 -16.39
C ALA A 618 -0.67 24.51 -15.28
N LEU A 619 0.63 24.27 -15.45
CA LEU A 619 1.67 24.68 -14.50
C LEU A 619 1.85 26.20 -14.49
N LEU A 620 1.81 26.84 -15.66
CA LEU A 620 2.03 28.28 -15.80
C LEU A 620 0.77 29.11 -15.49
N HIS A 621 -0.41 28.53 -15.62
CA HIS A 621 -1.68 29.20 -15.37
C HIS A 621 -1.76 29.74 -13.93
N ASN A 622 -1.96 31.07 -13.80
CA ASN A 622 -2.08 31.79 -12.51
C ASN A 622 -0.89 31.63 -11.54
N ASN A 623 0.31 31.31 -12.04
CA ASN A 623 1.50 31.06 -11.21
C ASN A 623 2.67 32.04 -11.47
N LYS A 624 2.42 33.35 -11.25
CA LYS A 624 3.42 34.44 -11.50
C LYS A 624 4.79 34.19 -10.86
N LYS A 625 4.83 33.75 -9.59
CA LYS A 625 6.09 33.49 -8.87
C LYS A 625 6.91 32.33 -9.45
N LEU A 626 6.26 31.35 -10.09
CA LEU A 626 6.99 30.26 -10.75
C LEU A 626 7.60 30.73 -12.05
N LEU A 627 6.85 31.53 -12.82
CA LEU A 627 7.34 32.14 -14.06
C LEU A 627 8.61 32.95 -13.79
N GLU A 628 8.57 33.84 -12.80
CA GLU A 628 9.71 34.70 -12.43
C GLU A 628 10.94 33.91 -11.93
N LYS A 629 10.73 32.73 -11.33
CA LYS A 629 11.81 31.95 -10.72
C LYS A 629 12.43 30.92 -11.67
N HIS A 630 11.63 30.33 -12.55
CA HIS A 630 12.02 29.15 -13.34
C HIS A 630 12.10 29.39 -14.84
N ILE A 631 11.59 30.51 -15.36
CA ILE A 631 11.71 30.86 -16.77
C ILE A 631 12.87 31.83 -16.93
N THR A 632 13.94 31.38 -17.57
CA THR A 632 15.12 32.19 -17.91
C THR A 632 15.20 32.40 -19.43
N GLU A 633 16.17 33.20 -19.88
CA GLU A 633 16.45 33.45 -21.30
C GLU A 633 16.60 32.14 -22.09
N LYS A 634 17.22 31.12 -21.48
CA LYS A 634 17.40 29.80 -22.09
C LYS A 634 16.08 29.10 -22.43
N GLU A 635 15.09 29.17 -21.55
CA GLU A 635 13.77 28.56 -21.79
C GLU A 635 12.98 29.32 -22.87
N ILE A 636 13.22 30.62 -23.00
CA ILE A 636 12.63 31.47 -24.06
C ILE A 636 13.29 31.13 -25.40
N ASP A 637 14.62 31.04 -25.45
CA ASP A 637 15.37 30.66 -26.66
C ASP A 637 15.04 29.25 -27.15
N THR A 638 14.70 28.33 -26.24
CA THR A 638 14.27 26.97 -26.62
C THR A 638 12.87 26.97 -27.24
N PHE A 639 12.05 27.99 -26.94
CA PHE A 639 10.70 28.12 -27.47
C PHE A 639 10.67 28.82 -28.84
N VAL A 640 11.57 29.79 -29.05
CA VAL A 640 11.82 30.47 -30.34
C VAL A 640 12.40 29.47 -31.33
#